data_AF-A0A4P8XK92-F1
#
_entry.id   AF-A0A4P8XK92-F1
#
_cell.length_a   1.000
_cell.length_b   1.000
_cell.length_c   1.000
_cell.angle_alpha   90.00
_cell.angle_beta   90.00
_cell.angle_gamma   90.00
#
_symmetry.space_group_name_H-M   'P 1'
#
loop_
_entity.id
_entity.type
_entity.pdbx_description
1 polymer ?
#
loop_
_entity_poly.entity_id
_entity_poly.type
_entity_poly.pdbx_seq_one_letter_code
_entity_poly.pdbx_strand_id
1 'polypeptide(L)'
;MSRSNWKVRALKAALKIMLAGAVMSTVWTAAPQAQVQAASMDSIRVALFLDLGSKYKSTVPAVTISSQEALTASFVTPNANIQAAALNAGEQTRLSSNSYRVKVMESKDWTVIAEAVKKLQATVDKPVVFSSYTEQGKVYQLYTGMYASEQAAKEAAARTALAAAVYLKGQIPSAKGSMHLTTGSLASEADAEAMVRALQYNGVDAFKAIVPAGEGVSYEAWAGEAVNEAELSALQSSVSKTAITMVPTGNHPVGLILREDAGLDAAAPQSMVHYMISGPGSKLWLAGTGAGINVKERSGRTYRGSMEAGSKNGQLYLVNTVPFEQYLYSVVGAEVPSSWSMEALKAQAVAARSYALYQGLRFEVAHVVDTVLTQAYNGISSEAERTTAAVNATAGEVLMSGGSIVEAVFSSNSGGVTADPSEVWNSGNNLFAAVESPGDASAQAALKKWYAILLPSGQTGYVREDNVKETGSTLSGLKTMTVTANSTNVRPLPMIQSSVQPLTQMNPGQTAIVLDIVSESGSYDWVRGPFTSEQLLGSLKGRTSTSLPSVITSLEVTGRGPSGRVTELTLNGQALKVSYPDMFRSALGGLPSTMFDIEPTGSYTVLGANGAASASSSTPLTILGADQAKRPAAAGMIIMNGAGKSRALESGQGFRFVGKGNGHGLGLSQWGAKGMADEGYDYKQILQHYYRNTTIVKD
;
A
#
# COMPACT_ATOMS: atom_id res chain seq x y z
N MET A 1 -22.93 -67.77 14.81
CA MET A 1 -22.55 -68.75 13.78
C MET A 1 -21.82 -68.04 12.65
N SER A 2 -20.68 -68.59 12.21
CA SER A 2 -19.94 -68.31 10.95
C SER A 2 -19.37 -66.90 10.74
N ARG A 3 -18.08 -66.68 11.04
CA ARG A 3 -16.92 -66.67 10.11
C ARG A 3 -16.92 -65.54 9.06
N SER A 4 -16.38 -64.38 9.44
CA SER A 4 -15.53 -63.53 8.58
C SER A 4 -15.10 -62.28 9.38
N ASN A 5 -13.95 -62.32 10.07
CA ASN A 5 -13.25 -61.11 10.55
C ASN A 5 -11.86 -61.37 11.16
N TRP A 6 -11.17 -62.45 10.76
CA TRP A 6 -9.85 -62.81 11.32
C TRP A 6 -8.65 -62.40 10.46
N LYS A 7 -8.85 -62.08 9.17
CA LYS A 7 -7.77 -61.65 8.26
C LYS A 7 -7.43 -60.14 8.31
N VAL A 8 -8.24 -59.31 8.97
CA VAL A 8 -8.00 -57.85 9.04
C VAL A 8 -7.29 -57.42 10.34
N ARG A 9 -7.23 -58.29 11.36
CA ARG A 9 -6.50 -58.02 12.62
C ARG A 9 -5.05 -58.54 12.64
N ALA A 10 -4.69 -59.48 11.76
CA ALA A 10 -3.33 -60.03 11.68
C ALA A 10 -2.32 -59.14 10.90
N LEU A 11 -2.79 -58.20 10.07
CA LEU A 11 -1.91 -57.31 9.31
C LEU A 11 -1.50 -56.03 10.08
N LYS A 12 -2.14 -55.73 11.21
CA LYS A 12 -1.87 -54.51 12.02
C LYS A 12 -0.99 -54.74 13.26
N ALA A 13 -0.54 -55.97 13.51
CA ALA A 13 0.37 -56.30 14.61
C ALA A 13 1.81 -56.65 14.17
N ALA A 14 2.07 -56.83 12.87
CA ALA A 14 3.39 -57.21 12.34
C ALA A 14 4.28 -56.03 11.92
N LEU A 15 3.85 -54.77 12.08
CA LEU A 15 4.63 -53.57 11.70
C LEU A 15 5.05 -52.70 12.90
N LYS A 16 5.03 -53.26 14.12
CA LYS A 16 5.46 -52.55 15.34
C LYS A 16 6.52 -53.29 16.18
N ILE A 17 7.07 -54.39 15.69
CA ILE A 17 8.14 -55.13 16.38
C ILE A 17 9.19 -55.57 15.37
N MET A 18 9.95 -54.62 14.84
CA MET A 18 11.27 -54.84 14.22
C MET A 18 12.02 -53.52 14.21
N LEU A 19 12.58 -53.15 15.36
CA LEU A 19 13.94 -52.62 15.50
C LEU A 19 14.15 -52.19 16.96
N ALA A 20 14.43 -53.17 17.82
CA ALA A 20 15.05 -52.92 19.11
C ALA A 20 16.16 -53.97 19.27
N GLY A 21 17.41 -53.51 19.32
CA GLY A 21 18.54 -54.27 19.82
C GLY A 21 19.46 -54.91 18.78
N ALA A 22 20.45 -54.15 18.30
CA ALA A 22 21.79 -54.69 18.06
C ALA A 22 22.81 -53.55 18.24
N VAL A 23 23.53 -53.60 19.35
CA VAL A 23 24.66 -52.75 19.68
C VAL A 23 25.87 -53.21 18.85
N MET A 24 26.46 -52.33 18.06
CA MET A 24 27.89 -52.40 17.72
C MET A 24 28.50 -51.01 17.74
N SER A 25 29.56 -50.90 18.53
CA SER A 25 30.46 -49.79 18.70
C SER A 25 31.10 -49.35 17.38
N THR A 26 30.90 -48.10 16.99
CA THR A 26 31.79 -47.41 16.03
C THR A 26 32.07 -46.00 16.52
N VAL A 27 33.37 -45.75 16.64
CA VAL A 27 34.08 -44.53 17.02
C VAL A 27 33.41 -43.28 16.45
N TRP A 28 33.18 -42.27 17.30
CA TRP A 28 32.83 -40.92 16.89
C TRP A 28 33.99 -40.30 16.10
N THR A 29 33.89 -40.29 14.78
CA THR A 29 34.51 -39.24 13.97
C THR A 29 33.43 -38.21 13.68
N ALA A 30 33.59 -37.00 14.22
CA ALA A 30 32.73 -35.87 13.93
C ALA A 30 32.68 -35.66 12.41
N ALA A 31 31.53 -35.94 11.79
CA ALA A 31 31.26 -35.50 10.44
C ALA A 31 31.08 -33.96 10.48
N PRO A 32 31.61 -33.21 9.50
CA PRO A 32 31.39 -31.78 9.44
C PRO A 32 29.89 -31.50 9.37
N GLN A 33 29.40 -30.56 10.17
CA GLN A 33 28.05 -30.03 10.01
C GLN A 33 27.90 -29.53 8.57
N ALA A 34 26.95 -30.11 7.83
CA ALA A 34 26.58 -29.58 6.53
C ALA A 34 26.13 -28.12 6.73
N GLN A 35 26.85 -27.18 6.11
CA GLN A 35 26.39 -25.80 5.97
C GLN A 35 25.05 -25.85 5.24
N VAL A 36 23.97 -25.48 5.95
CA VAL A 36 22.68 -25.18 5.32
C VAL A 36 22.92 -23.91 4.52
N GLN A 37 23.08 -24.06 3.21
CA GLN A 37 23.15 -22.94 2.28
C GLN A 37 21.77 -22.28 2.27
N ALA A 38 21.71 -21.00 2.65
CA ALA A 38 20.49 -20.23 2.53
C ALA A 38 20.13 -20.07 1.05
N ALA A 39 18.88 -19.74 0.76
CA ALA A 39 18.43 -19.59 -0.61
C ALA A 39 18.91 -18.23 -1.14
N SER A 40 20.06 -18.19 -1.81
CA SER A 40 20.55 -16.97 -2.43
C SER A 40 19.68 -16.60 -3.65
N MET A 41 19.23 -15.34 -3.66
CA MET A 41 18.42 -14.78 -4.74
C MET A 41 19.21 -13.66 -5.41
N ASP A 42 19.64 -13.87 -6.66
CA ASP A 42 20.45 -12.88 -7.40
C ASP A 42 19.68 -11.58 -7.68
N SER A 43 18.37 -11.70 -7.93
CA SER A 43 17.50 -10.56 -8.24
C SER A 43 16.13 -10.69 -7.60
N ILE A 44 15.58 -9.57 -7.16
CA ILE A 44 14.21 -9.47 -6.67
C ILE A 44 13.31 -8.79 -7.69
N ARG A 45 12.03 -9.12 -7.61
CA ARG A 45 10.98 -8.71 -8.52
C ARG A 45 9.94 -7.98 -7.69
N VAL A 46 9.79 -6.69 -7.91
CA VAL A 46 8.89 -5.81 -7.16
C VAL A 46 7.75 -5.37 -8.08
N ALA A 47 6.52 -5.76 -7.77
CA ALA A 47 5.36 -5.31 -8.53
C ALA A 47 5.01 -3.86 -8.18
N LEU A 48 5.05 -2.98 -9.20
CA LEU A 48 4.63 -1.58 -9.11
C LEU A 48 3.14 -1.43 -9.46
N PHE A 49 2.70 -2.21 -10.46
CA PHE A 49 1.30 -2.36 -10.85
C PHE A 49 1.00 -3.84 -11.08
N LEU A 50 -0.11 -4.32 -10.53
CA LEU A 50 -0.56 -5.72 -10.60
C LEU A 50 -2.02 -5.84 -10.15
N ASP A 51 -2.80 -6.69 -10.83
CA ASP A 51 -4.15 -7.09 -10.40
C ASP A 51 -4.20 -8.60 -10.13
N LEU A 52 -4.31 -8.97 -8.84
CA LEU A 52 -4.58 -10.33 -8.35
C LEU A 52 -5.95 -10.41 -7.65
N GLY A 53 -6.89 -9.53 -8.02
CA GLY A 53 -8.22 -9.46 -7.41
C GLY A 53 -8.16 -9.02 -5.95
N SER A 54 -8.77 -9.81 -5.06
CA SER A 54 -8.82 -9.51 -3.62
C SER A 54 -7.47 -9.59 -2.91
N LYS A 55 -6.48 -10.28 -3.50
CA LYS A 55 -5.15 -10.47 -2.90
C LYS A 55 -4.31 -9.19 -2.95
N TYR A 56 -4.32 -8.51 -4.09
CA TYR A 56 -3.62 -7.24 -4.30
C TYR A 56 -4.15 -6.59 -5.58
N LYS A 57 -4.38 -5.28 -5.54
CA LYS A 57 -4.85 -4.53 -6.71
C LYS A 57 -4.27 -3.12 -6.73
N SER A 58 -3.39 -2.86 -7.70
CA SER A 58 -2.84 -1.55 -8.04
C SER A 58 -2.72 -1.51 -9.56
N THR A 59 -3.64 -0.82 -10.24
CA THR A 59 -3.77 -0.88 -11.70
C THR A 59 -3.71 0.49 -12.34
N VAL A 60 -3.14 0.55 -13.54
CA VAL A 60 -3.18 1.73 -14.41
C VAL A 60 -3.48 1.30 -15.84
N PRO A 61 -4.12 2.16 -16.63
CA PRO A 61 -4.42 1.85 -18.03
C PRO A 61 -3.15 1.75 -18.91
N ALA A 62 -2.17 2.59 -18.64
CA ALA A 62 -0.88 2.65 -19.30
C ALA A 62 0.15 3.27 -18.35
N VAL A 63 1.43 2.99 -18.58
CA VAL A 63 2.56 3.62 -17.89
C VAL A 63 3.39 4.44 -18.87
N THR A 64 3.95 5.55 -18.41
CA THR A 64 4.94 6.34 -19.12
C THR A 64 6.30 6.10 -18.50
N ILE A 65 7.22 5.61 -19.33
CA ILE A 65 8.60 5.25 -19.01
C ILE A 65 9.55 6.24 -19.67
N SER A 66 10.59 6.65 -18.93
CA SER A 66 11.75 7.37 -19.48
C SER A 66 13.02 7.03 -18.72
N SER A 67 14.18 7.29 -19.33
CA SER A 67 15.48 7.14 -18.68
C SER A 67 16.46 8.17 -19.23
N GLN A 68 17.53 8.49 -18.48
CA GLN A 68 18.61 9.34 -18.95
C GLN A 68 19.55 8.62 -19.93
N GLU A 69 19.38 7.30 -20.08
CA GLU A 69 20.09 6.47 -21.05
C GLU A 69 19.10 5.83 -22.02
N ALA A 70 19.62 5.28 -23.13
CA ALA A 70 18.80 4.48 -24.02
C ALA A 70 18.44 3.14 -23.34
N LEU A 71 17.19 2.70 -23.51
CA LEU A 71 16.73 1.39 -23.04
C LEU A 71 16.51 0.47 -24.24
N THR A 72 16.85 -0.80 -24.08
CA THR A 72 16.40 -1.86 -24.99
C THR A 72 15.05 -2.37 -24.52
N ALA A 73 14.13 -2.60 -25.45
CA ALA A 73 12.87 -3.29 -25.21
C ALA A 73 12.90 -4.63 -25.93
N SER A 74 12.81 -5.73 -25.18
CA SER A 74 12.96 -7.09 -25.71
C SER A 74 11.77 -7.97 -25.35
N PHE A 75 11.34 -8.81 -26.28
CA PHE A 75 10.44 -9.91 -25.97
C PHE A 75 11.17 -10.95 -25.12
N VAL A 76 10.53 -11.42 -24.05
CA VAL A 76 11.05 -12.53 -23.25
C VAL A 76 10.50 -13.83 -23.83
N THR A 77 11.38 -14.69 -24.35
CA THR A 77 11.03 -16.04 -24.80
C THR A 77 11.66 -17.09 -23.88
N PRO A 78 11.24 -18.37 -23.96
CA PRO A 78 11.85 -19.43 -23.14
C PRO A 78 13.36 -19.61 -23.35
N ASN A 79 13.88 -19.28 -24.54
CA ASN A 79 15.26 -19.56 -24.92
C ASN A 79 16.17 -18.33 -24.87
N ALA A 80 15.63 -17.15 -25.19
CA ALA A 80 16.39 -15.90 -25.24
C ALA A 80 15.48 -14.66 -25.19
N ASN A 81 16.08 -13.52 -24.88
CA ASN A 81 15.44 -12.22 -25.10
C ASN A 81 15.67 -11.78 -26.56
N ILE A 82 14.60 -11.38 -27.25
CA ILE A 82 14.65 -10.90 -28.64
C ILE A 82 14.41 -9.40 -28.61
N GLN A 83 15.40 -8.60 -29.02
CA GLN A 83 15.27 -7.14 -29.04
C GLN A 83 14.20 -6.73 -30.06
N ALA A 84 13.17 -6.03 -29.57
CA ALA A 84 12.04 -5.56 -30.36
C ALA A 84 12.16 -4.09 -30.74
N ALA A 85 12.67 -3.26 -29.83
CA ALA A 85 12.83 -1.82 -30.05
C ALA A 85 13.94 -1.24 -29.16
N ALA A 86 14.34 -0.01 -29.47
CA ALA A 86 15.14 0.84 -28.60
C ALA A 86 14.31 2.07 -28.19
N LEU A 87 14.41 2.46 -26.93
CA LEU A 87 13.83 3.68 -26.37
C LEU A 87 14.98 4.67 -26.20
N ASN A 88 14.85 5.87 -26.75
CA ASN A 88 15.91 6.86 -26.72
C ASN A 88 16.07 7.47 -25.32
N ALA A 89 17.30 7.90 -25.02
CA ALA A 89 17.60 8.64 -23.80
C ALA A 89 16.80 9.95 -23.75
N GLY A 90 16.24 10.26 -22.57
CA GLY A 90 15.45 11.45 -22.30
C GLY A 90 14.02 11.44 -22.85
N GLU A 91 13.68 10.52 -23.74
CA GLU A 91 12.35 10.44 -24.35
C GLU A 91 11.35 9.69 -23.47
N GLN A 92 10.09 10.11 -23.54
CA GLN A 92 8.98 9.42 -22.88
C GLN A 92 8.38 8.39 -23.83
N THR A 93 8.21 7.17 -23.34
CA THR A 93 7.56 6.06 -24.04
C THR A 93 6.38 5.56 -23.22
N ARG A 94 5.25 5.32 -23.89
CA ARG A 94 4.03 4.79 -23.30
C ARG A 94 3.97 3.27 -23.47
N LEU A 95 3.52 2.56 -22.42
CA LEU A 95 3.29 1.12 -22.45
C LEU A 95 1.88 0.80 -21.93
N SER A 96 1.17 -0.09 -22.59
CA SER A 96 -0.06 -0.69 -22.06
C SER A 96 -0.21 -2.14 -22.48
N SER A 97 -1.18 -2.85 -21.91
CA SER A 97 -1.61 -4.12 -22.49
C SER A 97 -2.54 -3.88 -23.70
N ASN A 98 -2.52 -4.76 -24.68
CA ASN A 98 -3.55 -4.85 -25.72
C ASN A 98 -4.72 -5.67 -25.16
N SER A 99 -5.52 -5.04 -24.29
CA SER A 99 -6.71 -5.63 -23.66
C SER A 99 -7.97 -4.90 -24.11
N TYR A 100 -9.12 -5.24 -23.52
CA TYR A 100 -10.38 -4.59 -23.85
C TYR A 100 -10.33 -3.09 -23.53
N ARG A 101 -10.91 -2.27 -24.40
CA ARG A 101 -10.97 -0.81 -24.30
C ARG A 101 -12.28 -0.31 -24.91
N VAL A 102 -12.55 0.97 -24.81
CA VAL A 102 -13.69 1.61 -25.47
C VAL A 102 -13.18 2.71 -26.37
N LYS A 103 -13.45 2.63 -27.68
CA LYS A 103 -13.30 3.77 -28.60
C LYS A 103 -14.51 4.68 -28.37
N VAL A 104 -14.28 5.82 -27.74
CA VAL A 104 -15.35 6.77 -27.36
C VAL A 104 -15.75 7.61 -28.56
N MET A 105 -14.77 8.22 -29.23
CA MET A 105 -14.98 9.06 -30.39
C MET A 105 -13.68 9.27 -31.16
N GLU A 106 -13.78 9.77 -32.38
CA GLU A 106 -12.67 10.35 -33.12
C GLU A 106 -13.01 11.73 -33.71
N SER A 107 -11.99 12.58 -33.87
CA SER A 107 -12.13 13.93 -34.41
C SER A 107 -10.80 14.45 -34.94
N LYS A 108 -10.85 15.33 -35.95
CA LYS A 108 -9.69 16.13 -36.38
C LYS A 108 -9.42 17.32 -35.46
N ASP A 109 -10.46 17.76 -34.77
CA ASP A 109 -10.43 18.92 -33.87
C ASP A 109 -9.94 18.47 -32.49
N TRP A 110 -8.71 18.87 -32.14
CA TRP A 110 -8.11 18.60 -30.85
C TRP A 110 -8.91 19.21 -29.69
N THR A 111 -9.47 20.40 -29.86
CA THR A 111 -10.23 21.08 -28.80
C THR A 111 -11.44 20.25 -28.39
N VAL A 112 -12.14 19.63 -29.35
CA VAL A 112 -13.25 18.71 -29.05
C VAL A 112 -12.77 17.49 -28.27
N ILE A 113 -11.61 16.92 -28.63
CA ILE A 113 -11.03 15.77 -27.93
C ILE A 113 -10.58 16.14 -26.53
N ALA A 114 -9.88 17.26 -26.36
CA ALA A 114 -9.40 17.76 -25.08
C ALA A 114 -10.56 18.00 -24.09
N GLU A 115 -11.68 18.56 -24.55
CA GLU A 115 -12.86 18.76 -23.70
C GLU A 115 -13.53 17.44 -23.31
N ALA A 116 -13.63 16.47 -24.22
CA ALA A 116 -14.12 15.14 -23.89
C ALA A 116 -13.18 14.40 -22.90
N VAL A 117 -11.86 14.50 -23.10
CA VAL A 117 -10.83 13.99 -22.18
C VAL A 117 -11.03 14.57 -20.78
N LYS A 118 -11.23 15.88 -20.66
CA LYS A 118 -11.44 16.57 -19.38
C LYS A 118 -12.66 16.02 -18.62
N LYS A 119 -13.75 15.70 -19.33
CA LYS A 119 -14.92 15.06 -18.70
C LYS A 119 -14.60 13.66 -18.20
N LEU A 120 -13.91 12.85 -19.00
CA LEU A 120 -13.59 11.47 -18.66
C LEU A 120 -12.54 11.35 -17.56
N GLN A 121 -11.59 12.29 -17.46
CA GLN A 121 -10.58 12.33 -16.39
C GLN A 121 -11.20 12.34 -14.98
N ALA A 122 -12.36 12.99 -14.83
CA ALA A 122 -13.13 13.05 -13.58
C ALA A 122 -13.88 11.76 -13.25
N THR A 123 -13.91 10.79 -14.16
CA THR A 123 -14.60 9.50 -14.00
C THR A 123 -13.63 8.36 -13.67
N VAL A 124 -14.17 7.16 -13.46
CA VAL A 124 -13.38 5.93 -13.34
C VAL A 124 -12.81 5.45 -14.69
N ASP A 125 -13.39 5.88 -15.81
CA ASP A 125 -13.04 5.49 -17.16
C ASP A 125 -11.92 6.39 -17.69
N LYS A 126 -10.67 6.05 -17.35
CA LYS A 126 -9.51 6.90 -17.63
C LYS A 126 -9.21 6.98 -19.14
N PRO A 127 -9.02 8.20 -19.70
CA PRO A 127 -8.84 8.37 -21.14
C PRO A 127 -7.40 8.12 -21.60
N VAL A 128 -7.28 7.68 -22.86
CA VAL A 128 -6.05 7.60 -23.65
C VAL A 128 -6.38 8.09 -25.05
N VAL A 129 -5.49 8.87 -25.68
CA VAL A 129 -5.75 9.41 -27.03
C VAL A 129 -4.65 8.95 -27.97
N PHE A 130 -5.04 8.45 -29.14
CA PHE A 130 -4.12 8.05 -30.20
C PHE A 130 -4.28 8.92 -31.43
N SER A 131 -3.16 9.30 -32.02
CA SER A 131 -3.13 9.81 -33.39
C SER A 131 -3.34 8.66 -34.38
N SER A 132 -4.17 8.89 -35.39
CA SER A 132 -4.39 7.96 -36.51
C SER A 132 -4.64 8.76 -37.79
N TYR A 133 -4.88 8.09 -38.91
CA TYR A 133 -5.11 8.72 -40.20
C TYR A 133 -6.31 8.10 -40.91
N THR A 134 -6.93 8.91 -41.76
CA THR A 134 -8.04 8.53 -42.64
C THR A 134 -7.77 9.11 -44.03
N GLU A 135 -8.60 8.79 -45.02
CA GLU A 135 -8.60 9.46 -46.34
C GLU A 135 -8.60 10.99 -46.21
N GLN A 136 -9.27 11.49 -45.18
CA GLN A 136 -9.41 12.92 -44.97
C GLN A 136 -8.25 13.55 -44.15
N GLY A 137 -7.21 12.78 -43.80
CA GLY A 137 -6.04 13.26 -43.05
C GLY A 137 -5.96 12.75 -41.60
N LYS A 138 -5.08 13.40 -40.80
CA LYS A 138 -4.82 13.03 -39.40
C LYS A 138 -6.07 13.23 -38.54
N VAL A 139 -6.35 12.26 -37.68
CA VAL A 139 -7.44 12.26 -36.70
C VAL A 139 -6.91 11.85 -35.33
N TYR A 140 -7.64 12.23 -34.29
CA TYR A 140 -7.39 11.84 -32.90
C TYR A 140 -8.52 10.93 -32.44
N GLN A 141 -8.16 9.74 -31.97
CA GLN A 141 -9.09 8.74 -31.48
C GLN A 141 -9.01 8.69 -29.95
N LEU A 142 -10.11 9.02 -29.28
CA LEU A 142 -10.25 8.99 -27.83
C LEU A 142 -10.73 7.61 -27.38
N TYR A 143 -9.95 6.98 -26.51
CA TYR A 143 -10.25 5.71 -25.87
C TYR A 143 -10.38 5.86 -24.35
N THR A 144 -10.99 4.87 -23.71
CA THR A 144 -10.91 4.61 -22.26
C THR A 144 -10.59 3.15 -21.99
N GLY A 145 -10.12 2.87 -20.76
CA GLY A 145 -9.62 1.55 -20.36
C GLY A 145 -8.10 1.58 -20.19
N MET A 146 -7.43 0.45 -20.01
CA MET A 146 -7.87 -0.93 -20.34
C MET A 146 -8.81 -1.57 -19.31
N TYR A 147 -9.72 -2.43 -19.77
CA TYR A 147 -10.70 -3.17 -18.98
C TYR A 147 -10.36 -4.67 -18.94
N ALA A 148 -10.65 -5.30 -17.80
CA ALA A 148 -10.31 -6.71 -17.55
C ALA A 148 -11.13 -7.71 -18.38
N SER A 149 -12.29 -7.32 -18.89
CA SER A 149 -13.20 -8.19 -19.65
C SER A 149 -14.03 -7.43 -20.68
N GLU A 150 -14.57 -8.16 -21.66
CA GLU A 150 -15.53 -7.66 -22.63
C GLU A 150 -16.73 -7.00 -21.94
N GLN A 151 -17.28 -7.66 -20.91
CA GLN A 151 -18.43 -7.14 -20.17
C GLN A 151 -18.12 -5.80 -19.50
N ALA A 152 -16.95 -5.67 -18.86
CA ALA A 152 -16.52 -4.42 -18.24
C ALA A 152 -16.35 -3.30 -19.29
N ALA A 153 -15.86 -3.62 -20.48
CA ALA A 153 -15.76 -2.66 -21.58
C ALA A 153 -17.13 -2.25 -22.14
N LYS A 154 -18.10 -3.17 -22.24
CA LYS A 154 -19.48 -2.85 -22.66
C LYS A 154 -20.18 -1.91 -21.66
N GLU A 155 -20.02 -2.18 -20.36
CA GLU A 155 -20.53 -1.30 -19.31
C GLU A 155 -19.86 0.08 -19.34
N ALA A 156 -18.54 0.11 -19.59
CA ALA A 156 -17.81 1.35 -19.77
C ALA A 156 -18.25 2.14 -21.01
N ALA A 157 -18.58 1.47 -22.11
CA ALA A 157 -19.12 2.13 -23.31
C ALA A 157 -20.42 2.89 -22.98
N ALA A 158 -21.32 2.29 -22.19
CA ALA A 158 -22.53 2.97 -21.72
C ALA A 158 -22.21 4.18 -20.83
N ARG A 159 -21.28 4.05 -19.87
CA ARG A 159 -20.88 5.17 -18.98
C ARG A 159 -20.23 6.32 -19.74
N THR A 160 -19.32 6.00 -20.65
CA THR A 160 -18.60 7.00 -21.46
C THR A 160 -19.53 7.70 -22.45
N ALA A 161 -20.53 7.00 -22.98
CA ALA A 161 -21.58 7.62 -23.80
C ALA A 161 -22.34 8.71 -23.04
N LEU A 162 -22.67 8.46 -21.76
CA LEU A 162 -23.30 9.46 -20.90
C LEU A 162 -22.35 10.61 -20.56
N ALA A 163 -21.11 10.29 -20.16
CA ALA A 163 -20.14 11.28 -19.72
C ALA A 163 -19.68 12.24 -20.83
N ALA A 164 -19.57 11.74 -22.07
CA ALA A 164 -19.08 12.50 -23.22
C ALA A 164 -20.19 12.93 -24.20
N ALA A 165 -21.48 12.74 -23.86
CA ALA A 165 -22.63 12.86 -24.78
C ALA A 165 -22.61 14.12 -25.67
N VAL A 166 -22.28 15.28 -25.11
CA VAL A 166 -22.26 16.58 -25.81
C VAL A 166 -21.21 16.64 -26.93
N TYR A 167 -20.15 15.83 -26.84
CA TYR A 167 -19.01 15.87 -27.75
C TYR A 167 -19.08 14.81 -28.86
N LEU A 168 -19.91 13.77 -28.70
CA LEU A 168 -19.91 12.60 -29.58
C LEU A 168 -20.35 12.91 -31.02
N LYS A 169 -21.14 13.96 -31.25
CA LYS A 169 -21.66 14.33 -32.59
C LYS A 169 -22.28 13.14 -33.35
N GLY A 170 -23.04 12.29 -32.64
CA GLY A 170 -23.69 11.10 -33.21
C GLY A 170 -22.84 9.82 -33.22
N GLN A 171 -21.58 9.89 -32.81
CA GLN A 171 -20.76 8.70 -32.61
C GLN A 171 -21.24 7.89 -31.39
N ILE A 172 -21.10 6.57 -31.48
CA ILE A 172 -21.49 5.65 -30.42
C ILE A 172 -20.23 5.01 -29.85
N PRO A 173 -19.90 5.24 -28.57
CA PRO A 173 -18.81 4.56 -27.92
C PRO A 173 -18.95 3.04 -28.04
N SER A 174 -17.88 2.38 -28.43
CA SER A 174 -17.89 0.93 -28.72
C SER A 174 -16.74 0.22 -28.04
N ALA A 175 -17.03 -0.98 -27.51
CA ALA A 175 -16.00 -1.86 -26.99
C ALA A 175 -15.07 -2.31 -28.13
N LYS A 176 -13.78 -2.41 -27.82
CA LYS A 176 -12.71 -2.87 -28.70
C LYS A 176 -11.88 -3.91 -27.97
N GLY A 177 -11.39 -4.90 -28.68
CA GLY A 177 -10.64 -6.02 -28.12
C GLY A 177 -9.23 -6.15 -28.68
N SER A 178 -8.67 -7.35 -28.48
CA SER A 178 -7.29 -7.71 -28.83
C SER A 178 -7.19 -8.65 -30.03
N MET A 179 -8.30 -8.92 -30.72
CA MET A 179 -8.31 -9.76 -31.92
C MET A 179 -8.12 -8.90 -33.17
N HIS A 180 -7.21 -9.33 -34.04
CA HIS A 180 -6.76 -8.58 -35.21
C HIS A 180 -6.68 -9.50 -36.45
N LEU A 181 -6.74 -8.92 -37.63
CA LEU A 181 -6.22 -9.55 -38.84
C LEU A 181 -4.76 -9.13 -39.03
N THR A 182 -3.94 -9.94 -39.68
CA THR A 182 -2.56 -9.62 -40.04
C THR A 182 -2.31 -9.85 -41.53
N THR A 183 -1.34 -9.10 -42.06
CA THR A 183 -0.72 -9.34 -43.36
C THR A 183 0.33 -10.45 -43.33
N GLY A 184 0.74 -10.90 -42.14
CA GLY A 184 1.95 -11.70 -41.96
C GLY A 184 3.21 -10.84 -42.06
N SER A 185 4.37 -11.50 -42.05
CA SER A 185 5.67 -10.83 -42.11
C SER A 185 5.86 -10.06 -43.41
N LEU A 186 6.22 -8.79 -43.28
CA LEU A 186 6.59 -7.89 -44.38
C LEU A 186 8.12 -7.71 -44.41
N ALA A 187 8.62 -7.22 -45.55
CA ALA A 187 10.06 -7.13 -45.81
C ALA A 187 10.77 -6.10 -44.92
N SER A 188 10.09 -5.02 -44.54
CA SER A 188 10.66 -3.98 -43.68
C SER A 188 9.62 -3.28 -42.81
N GLU A 189 10.10 -2.52 -41.82
CA GLU A 189 9.25 -1.64 -41.00
C GLU A 189 8.51 -0.59 -41.84
N ALA A 190 9.17 -0.08 -42.88
CA ALA A 190 8.59 0.91 -43.80
C ALA A 190 7.46 0.30 -44.63
N ASP A 191 7.58 -0.97 -45.04
CA ASP A 191 6.52 -1.68 -45.76
C ASP A 191 5.30 -1.91 -44.85
N ALA A 192 5.53 -2.24 -43.58
CA ALA A 192 4.46 -2.34 -42.58
C ALA A 192 3.75 -1.00 -42.38
N GLU A 193 4.50 0.11 -42.30
CA GLU A 193 3.89 1.44 -42.21
C GLU A 193 3.09 1.81 -43.47
N ALA A 194 3.62 1.54 -44.66
CA ALA A 194 2.90 1.78 -45.92
C ALA A 194 1.59 0.98 -45.99
N MET A 195 1.62 -0.29 -45.57
CA MET A 195 0.45 -1.15 -45.51
C MET A 195 -0.60 -0.65 -44.49
N VAL A 196 -0.16 -0.21 -43.31
CA VAL A 196 -1.04 0.41 -42.30
C VAL A 196 -1.71 1.66 -42.87
N ARG A 197 -0.97 2.52 -43.57
CA ARG A 197 -1.53 3.71 -44.22
C ARG A 197 -2.55 3.34 -45.29
N ALA A 198 -2.27 2.32 -46.10
CA ALA A 198 -3.19 1.85 -47.13
C ALA A 198 -4.52 1.36 -46.52
N LEU A 199 -4.47 0.60 -45.42
CA LEU A 199 -5.66 0.14 -44.70
C LEU A 199 -6.45 1.31 -44.09
N GLN A 200 -5.75 2.24 -43.44
CA GLN A 200 -6.33 3.45 -42.83
C GLN A 200 -7.03 4.34 -43.87
N TYR A 201 -6.45 4.50 -45.07
CA TYR A 201 -7.09 5.22 -46.18
C TYR A 201 -8.34 4.54 -46.70
N ASN A 202 -8.46 3.21 -46.55
CA ASN A 202 -9.68 2.45 -46.85
C ASN A 202 -10.66 2.38 -45.65
N GLY A 203 -10.47 3.21 -44.61
CA GLY A 203 -11.35 3.28 -43.45
C GLY A 203 -11.22 2.11 -42.47
N VAL A 204 -10.12 1.35 -42.56
CA VAL A 204 -9.82 0.24 -41.66
C VAL A 204 -8.84 0.73 -40.58
N ASP A 205 -9.25 0.68 -39.31
CA ASP A 205 -8.33 0.90 -38.18
C ASP A 205 -7.19 -0.12 -38.28
N ALA A 206 -5.95 0.34 -38.43
CA ALA A 206 -4.78 -0.54 -38.60
C ALA A 206 -3.56 0.00 -37.86
N PHE A 207 -2.67 -0.92 -37.50
CA PHE A 207 -1.53 -0.67 -36.63
C PHE A 207 -0.30 -1.44 -37.09
N LYS A 208 0.86 -0.84 -36.88
CA LYS A 208 2.13 -1.54 -37.08
C LYS A 208 2.37 -2.48 -35.91
N ALA A 209 2.76 -3.71 -36.18
CA ALA A 209 3.09 -4.69 -35.16
C ALA A 209 4.51 -5.23 -35.37
N ILE A 210 5.23 -5.39 -34.26
CA ILE A 210 6.51 -6.09 -34.20
C ILE A 210 6.24 -7.46 -33.59
N VAL A 211 6.65 -8.52 -34.27
CA VAL A 211 6.37 -9.91 -33.87
C VAL A 211 7.68 -10.68 -33.76
N PRO A 212 7.90 -11.49 -32.71
CA PRO A 212 9.07 -12.36 -32.61
C PRO A 212 9.17 -13.31 -33.81
N ALA A 213 10.32 -13.39 -34.46
CA ALA A 213 10.57 -14.25 -35.62
C ALA A 213 11.99 -14.83 -35.58
N GLY A 214 12.12 -16.09 -35.17
CA GLY A 214 13.42 -16.73 -34.98
C GLY A 214 14.24 -16.02 -33.90
N GLU A 215 15.45 -15.59 -34.24
CA GLU A 215 16.35 -14.82 -33.35
C GLU A 215 16.13 -13.30 -33.44
N GLY A 216 15.24 -12.84 -34.32
CA GLY A 216 14.96 -11.43 -34.56
C GLY A 216 13.48 -11.11 -34.50
N VAL A 217 13.10 -10.03 -35.17
CA VAL A 217 11.71 -9.60 -35.28
C VAL A 217 11.29 -9.51 -36.74
N SER A 218 9.99 -9.71 -36.96
CA SER A 218 9.33 -9.37 -38.22
C SER A 218 8.37 -8.20 -37.98
N TYR A 219 8.11 -7.47 -39.06
CA TYR A 219 7.16 -6.36 -39.06
C TYR A 219 5.89 -6.77 -39.79
N GLU A 220 4.74 -6.49 -39.19
CA GLU A 220 3.43 -6.82 -39.75
C GLU A 220 2.51 -5.59 -39.70
N ALA A 221 1.50 -5.57 -40.58
CA ALA A 221 0.35 -4.68 -40.44
C ALA A 221 -0.84 -5.46 -39.86
N TRP A 222 -1.35 -4.99 -38.72
CA TRP A 222 -2.52 -5.57 -38.04
C TRP A 222 -3.74 -4.67 -38.22
N ALA A 223 -4.89 -5.27 -38.55
CA ALA A 223 -6.15 -4.55 -38.80
C ALA A 223 -7.23 -4.88 -37.77
N GLY A 224 -8.04 -3.86 -37.48
CA GLY A 224 -9.18 -3.80 -36.58
C GLY A 224 -8.85 -4.06 -35.12
N GLU A 225 -9.86 -4.07 -34.26
CA GLU A 225 -9.72 -4.29 -32.80
C GLU A 225 -10.94 -5.08 -32.32
N ALA A 226 -11.15 -6.27 -32.89
CA ALA A 226 -12.35 -7.07 -32.64
C ALA A 226 -12.39 -7.58 -31.19
N VAL A 227 -13.59 -7.57 -30.61
CA VAL A 227 -13.85 -8.02 -29.23
C VAL A 227 -13.97 -9.55 -29.14
N ASN A 228 -14.45 -10.18 -30.21
CA ASN A 228 -14.71 -11.62 -30.28
C ASN A 228 -14.59 -12.14 -31.73
N GLU A 229 -14.71 -13.46 -31.92
CA GLU A 229 -14.60 -14.12 -33.23
C GLU A 229 -15.64 -13.66 -34.26
N ALA A 230 -16.85 -13.30 -33.80
CA ALA A 230 -17.91 -12.81 -34.70
C ALA A 230 -17.54 -11.44 -35.28
N GLU A 231 -17.04 -10.52 -34.45
CA GLU A 231 -16.52 -9.24 -34.89
C GLU A 231 -15.27 -9.39 -35.77
N LEU A 232 -14.39 -10.35 -35.46
CA LEU A 232 -13.21 -10.64 -36.29
C LEU A 232 -13.60 -11.14 -37.69
N SER A 233 -14.62 -11.98 -37.77
CA SER A 233 -15.16 -12.48 -39.05
C SER A 233 -15.83 -11.36 -39.86
N ALA A 234 -16.55 -10.46 -39.19
CA ALA A 234 -17.13 -9.27 -39.81
C ALA A 234 -16.04 -8.32 -40.33
N LEU A 235 -14.97 -8.13 -39.55
CA LEU A 235 -13.80 -7.37 -39.95
C LEU A 235 -13.13 -8.00 -41.19
N GLN A 236 -12.91 -9.32 -41.20
CA GLN A 236 -12.34 -10.02 -42.36
C GLN A 236 -13.17 -9.80 -43.62
N SER A 237 -14.50 -9.85 -43.50
CA SER A 237 -15.41 -9.56 -44.60
C SER A 237 -15.29 -8.12 -45.09
N SER A 238 -15.11 -7.14 -44.20
CA SER A 238 -14.90 -5.74 -44.58
C SER A 238 -13.55 -5.51 -45.28
N VAL A 239 -12.47 -6.11 -44.76
CA VAL A 239 -11.12 -5.97 -45.32
C VAL A 239 -10.99 -6.67 -46.66
N SER A 240 -11.68 -7.79 -46.88
CA SER A 240 -11.71 -8.49 -48.18
C SER A 240 -12.28 -7.65 -49.34
N LYS A 241 -12.98 -6.55 -49.03
CA LYS A 241 -13.44 -5.58 -50.05
C LYS A 241 -12.31 -4.67 -50.51
N THR A 242 -11.23 -4.58 -49.75
CA THR A 242 -9.98 -3.95 -50.18
C THR A 242 -9.18 -4.93 -51.04
N ALA A 243 -8.22 -4.43 -51.83
CA ALA A 243 -7.30 -5.30 -52.57
C ALA A 243 -6.23 -5.98 -51.68
N ILE A 244 -6.34 -5.87 -50.36
CA ILE A 244 -5.35 -6.33 -49.39
C ILE A 244 -5.82 -7.65 -48.78
N THR A 245 -4.99 -8.69 -48.92
CA THR A 245 -5.26 -10.00 -48.30
C THR A 245 -4.76 -10.00 -46.87
N MET A 246 -5.63 -10.33 -45.91
CA MET A 246 -5.29 -10.47 -44.50
C MET A 246 -5.92 -11.73 -43.92
N VAL A 247 -5.24 -12.32 -42.93
CA VAL A 247 -5.68 -13.52 -42.22
C VAL A 247 -5.86 -13.22 -40.73
N PRO A 248 -6.74 -13.92 -40.00
CA PRO A 248 -6.78 -13.83 -38.54
C PRO A 248 -5.40 -14.07 -37.94
N THR A 249 -5.00 -13.28 -36.94
CA THR A 249 -3.73 -13.47 -36.22
C THR A 249 -3.67 -14.76 -35.37
N GLY A 250 -4.70 -15.61 -35.44
CA GLY A 250 -4.94 -16.70 -34.51
C GLY A 250 -5.47 -16.18 -33.16
N ASN A 251 -5.63 -17.09 -32.19
CA ASN A 251 -6.05 -16.70 -30.84
C ASN A 251 -4.88 -16.04 -30.10
N HIS A 252 -4.81 -14.71 -30.22
CA HIS A 252 -3.93 -13.80 -29.48
C HIS A 252 -2.42 -13.91 -29.83
N PRO A 253 -1.98 -13.32 -30.94
CA PRO A 253 -0.55 -13.29 -31.29
C PRO A 253 0.27 -12.55 -30.23
N VAL A 254 1.42 -13.12 -29.89
CA VAL A 254 2.48 -12.41 -29.17
C VAL A 254 3.04 -11.33 -30.08
N GLY A 255 3.01 -10.09 -29.63
CA GLY A 255 3.56 -8.98 -30.41
C GLY A 255 3.49 -7.65 -29.69
N LEU A 256 4.07 -6.64 -30.32
CA LEU A 256 4.09 -5.28 -29.83
C LEU A 256 3.41 -4.37 -30.87
N ILE A 257 2.24 -3.84 -30.55
CA ILE A 257 1.53 -2.91 -31.42
C ILE A 257 2.07 -1.51 -31.16
N LEU A 258 2.45 -0.80 -32.22
CA LEU A 258 2.98 0.56 -32.16
C LEU A 258 1.87 1.54 -32.51
N ARG A 259 1.62 2.48 -31.60
CA ARG A 259 0.72 3.63 -31.80
C ARG A 259 1.42 4.94 -31.44
N GLU A 260 0.86 6.04 -31.89
CA GLU A 260 1.27 7.40 -31.51
C GLU A 260 0.28 7.93 -30.46
N ASP A 261 0.70 8.00 -29.19
CA ASP A 261 -0.09 8.60 -28.09
C ASP A 261 -0.04 10.12 -28.24
N ALA A 262 -1.23 10.73 -28.27
CA ALA A 262 -1.43 12.16 -28.49
C ALA A 262 -1.41 12.99 -27.20
N GLY A 263 -1.12 12.37 -26.05
CA GLY A 263 -1.15 12.99 -24.74
C GLY A 263 -2.57 13.30 -24.25
N LEU A 264 -2.63 13.91 -23.06
CA LEU A 264 -3.87 14.37 -22.42
C LEU A 264 -3.83 15.88 -22.12
N ASP A 265 -2.88 16.61 -22.72
CA ASP A 265 -2.71 18.05 -22.52
C ASP A 265 -3.82 18.82 -23.27
N ALA A 266 -4.55 19.65 -22.53
CA ALA A 266 -5.65 20.42 -23.11
C ALA A 266 -5.17 21.45 -24.15
N ALA A 267 -3.93 21.94 -24.03
CA ALA A 267 -3.40 23.00 -24.89
C ALA A 267 -3.04 22.51 -26.29
N ALA A 268 -2.37 21.35 -26.39
CA ALA A 268 -1.92 20.80 -27.66
C ALA A 268 -1.70 19.29 -27.60
N PRO A 269 -1.90 18.57 -28.72
CA PRO A 269 -1.55 17.17 -28.80
C PRO A 269 -0.03 17.00 -28.69
N GLN A 270 0.37 15.95 -27.98
CA GLN A 270 1.75 15.48 -27.89
C GLN A 270 1.97 14.39 -28.94
N SER A 271 3.23 13.96 -29.10
CA SER A 271 3.57 12.78 -29.89
C SER A 271 4.53 11.93 -29.07
N MET A 272 4.05 10.76 -28.64
CA MET A 272 4.83 9.79 -27.89
C MET A 272 4.61 8.41 -28.49
N VAL A 273 5.67 7.61 -28.60
CA VAL A 273 5.53 6.21 -29.00
C VAL A 273 4.80 5.46 -27.89
N HIS A 274 3.76 4.71 -28.27
CA HIS A 274 2.99 3.86 -27.37
C HIS A 274 3.08 2.41 -27.86
N TYR A 275 3.74 1.57 -27.06
CA TYR A 275 3.80 0.15 -27.28
C TYR A 275 2.68 -0.58 -26.51
N MET A 276 1.79 -1.26 -27.23
CA MET A 276 0.76 -2.10 -26.64
C MET A 276 1.17 -3.58 -26.72
N ILE A 277 1.32 -4.21 -25.56
CA ILE A 277 1.77 -5.60 -25.44
C ILE A 277 0.60 -6.53 -25.75
N SER A 278 0.70 -7.29 -26.83
CA SER A 278 -0.32 -8.23 -27.32
C SER A 278 0.11 -9.68 -27.10
N GLY A 279 -0.88 -10.53 -26.80
CA GLY A 279 -0.71 -11.98 -26.62
C GLY A 279 -0.70 -12.41 -25.14
N PRO A 280 -1.34 -13.55 -24.80
CA PRO A 280 -1.29 -14.11 -23.46
C PRO A 280 0.13 -14.54 -23.12
N GLY A 281 0.58 -14.18 -21.92
CA GLY A 281 1.93 -14.51 -21.46
C GLY A 281 3.05 -13.70 -22.11
N SER A 282 2.73 -12.75 -23.00
CA SER A 282 3.72 -11.85 -23.59
C SER A 282 4.30 -10.91 -22.55
N LYS A 283 5.62 -10.79 -22.59
CA LYS A 283 6.41 -9.97 -21.67
C LYS A 283 7.35 -9.10 -22.47
N LEU A 284 7.41 -7.83 -22.08
CA LEU A 284 8.36 -6.87 -22.59
C LEU A 284 9.36 -6.54 -21.49
N TRP A 285 10.63 -6.83 -21.74
CA TRP A 285 11.74 -6.52 -20.85
C TRP A 285 12.42 -5.23 -21.28
N LEU A 286 12.49 -4.26 -20.38
CA LEU A 286 13.16 -2.98 -20.57
C LEU A 286 14.45 -2.96 -19.76
N ALA A 287 15.59 -2.78 -20.42
CA ALA A 287 16.90 -2.74 -19.77
C ALA A 287 17.80 -1.64 -20.34
N GLY A 288 18.51 -0.94 -19.45
CA GLY A 288 19.55 0.04 -19.78
C GLY A 288 20.90 -0.35 -19.16
N THR A 289 21.84 0.58 -19.12
CA THR A 289 23.18 0.39 -18.52
C THR A 289 23.26 0.73 -17.04
N GLY A 290 22.22 1.32 -16.44
CA GLY A 290 22.09 1.53 -14.99
C GLY A 290 21.74 2.95 -14.54
N ALA A 291 21.37 3.86 -15.46
CA ALA A 291 20.95 5.23 -15.12
C ALA A 291 19.57 5.30 -14.43
N GLY A 292 18.85 4.18 -14.41
CA GLY A 292 17.54 4.04 -13.77
C GLY A 292 16.38 4.38 -14.69
N ILE A 293 15.21 3.84 -14.38
CA ILE A 293 14.00 3.90 -15.20
C ILE A 293 12.92 4.65 -14.42
N ASN A 294 12.47 5.79 -14.96
CA ASN A 294 11.41 6.60 -14.39
C ASN A 294 10.03 6.03 -14.74
N VAL A 295 9.10 6.05 -13.78
CA VAL A 295 7.70 5.65 -13.96
C VAL A 295 6.79 6.80 -13.52
N LYS A 296 6.20 7.51 -14.48
CA LYS A 296 5.39 8.71 -14.22
C LYS A 296 4.20 8.42 -13.30
N GLU A 297 3.46 7.35 -13.56
CA GLU A 297 2.25 6.94 -12.83
C GLU A 297 2.54 6.43 -11.42
N ARG A 298 3.83 6.25 -11.06
CA ARG A 298 4.25 5.87 -9.70
C ARG A 298 4.95 7.03 -9.01
N SER A 299 4.25 8.18 -8.96
CA SER A 299 4.73 9.44 -8.38
C SER A 299 6.01 9.97 -9.04
N GLY A 300 6.25 9.65 -10.31
CA GLY A 300 7.46 10.04 -11.03
C GLY A 300 8.75 9.48 -10.42
N ARG A 301 8.68 8.33 -9.73
CA ARG A 301 9.85 7.68 -9.12
C ARG A 301 10.75 7.05 -10.18
N THR A 302 12.05 7.06 -9.91
CA THR A 302 13.07 6.39 -10.72
C THR A 302 13.57 5.15 -10.00
N TYR A 303 13.66 4.04 -10.72
CA TYR A 303 14.00 2.72 -10.19
C TYR A 303 15.28 2.19 -10.82
N ARG A 304 16.06 1.47 -10.03
CA ARG A 304 17.27 0.77 -10.51
C ARG A 304 16.90 -0.54 -11.20
N GLY A 305 17.80 -1.04 -12.05
CA GLY A 305 17.64 -2.33 -12.71
C GLY A 305 16.78 -2.23 -13.96
N SER A 306 15.99 -3.26 -14.21
CA SER A 306 15.17 -3.43 -15.40
C SER A 306 13.68 -3.42 -15.08
N MET A 307 12.84 -3.31 -16.10
CA MET A 307 11.38 -3.43 -15.96
C MET A 307 10.86 -4.58 -16.81
N GLU A 308 9.92 -5.34 -16.27
CA GLU A 308 9.11 -6.28 -17.02
C GLU A 308 7.68 -5.77 -17.06
N ALA A 309 7.15 -5.58 -18.27
CA ALA A 309 5.75 -5.26 -18.50
C ALA A 309 5.04 -6.43 -19.17
N GLY A 310 3.77 -6.66 -18.82
CA GLY A 310 2.96 -7.72 -19.42
C GLY A 310 1.49 -7.58 -19.07
N SER A 311 0.71 -8.62 -19.35
CA SER A 311 -0.72 -8.66 -19.01
C SER A 311 -1.03 -9.76 -17.99
N LYS A 312 -1.81 -9.42 -16.97
CA LYS A 312 -2.35 -10.36 -15.98
C LYS A 312 -3.80 -9.95 -15.68
N ASN A 313 -4.73 -10.92 -15.72
CA ASN A 313 -6.16 -10.68 -15.50
C ASN A 313 -6.74 -9.54 -16.39
N GLY A 314 -6.28 -9.46 -17.64
CA GLY A 314 -6.70 -8.43 -18.60
C GLY A 314 -6.23 -7.01 -18.26
N GLN A 315 -5.27 -6.88 -17.36
CA GLN A 315 -4.69 -5.61 -16.91
C GLN A 315 -3.18 -5.59 -17.13
N LEU A 316 -2.63 -4.39 -17.35
CA LEU A 316 -1.18 -4.19 -17.37
C LEU A 316 -0.60 -4.54 -15.99
N TYR A 317 0.47 -5.32 -15.97
CA TYR A 317 1.38 -5.34 -14.83
C TYR A 317 2.71 -4.71 -15.20
N LEU A 318 3.37 -4.13 -14.21
CA LEU A 318 4.74 -3.62 -14.30
C LEU A 318 5.52 -4.10 -13.08
N VAL A 319 6.60 -4.82 -13.32
CA VAL A 319 7.49 -5.39 -12.30
C VAL A 319 8.88 -4.81 -12.50
N ASN A 320 9.42 -4.19 -11.46
CA ASN A 320 10.83 -3.83 -11.44
C ASN A 320 11.66 -5.05 -11.02
N THR A 321 12.68 -5.39 -11.82
CA THR A 321 13.64 -6.44 -11.48
C THR A 321 15.00 -5.81 -11.23
N VAL A 322 15.55 -6.04 -10.04
CA VAL A 322 16.74 -5.35 -9.53
C VAL A 322 17.63 -6.35 -8.80
N PRO A 323 18.96 -6.21 -8.86
CA PRO A 323 19.86 -7.02 -8.05
C PRO A 323 19.47 -6.94 -6.57
N PHE A 324 19.45 -8.10 -5.90
CA PHE A 324 18.77 -8.20 -4.61
C PHE A 324 19.35 -7.29 -3.52
N GLU A 325 20.67 -7.18 -3.42
CA GLU A 325 21.30 -6.25 -2.46
C GLU A 325 20.98 -4.79 -2.77
N GLN A 326 20.87 -4.42 -4.06
CA GLN A 326 20.58 -3.05 -4.45
C GLN A 326 19.11 -2.66 -4.21
N TYR A 327 18.19 -3.62 -4.18
CA TYR A 327 16.83 -3.40 -3.69
C TYR A 327 16.83 -2.87 -2.25
N LEU A 328 17.69 -3.44 -1.40
CA LEU A 328 17.78 -3.06 0.01
C LEU A 328 18.31 -1.64 0.21
N TYR A 329 19.06 -1.07 -0.74
CA TYR A 329 19.47 0.35 -0.67
C TYR A 329 18.24 1.26 -0.61
N SER A 330 17.22 0.97 -1.41
CA SER A 330 15.98 1.73 -1.43
C SER A 330 15.12 1.41 -0.21
N VAL A 331 14.99 0.12 0.16
CA VAL A 331 14.15 -0.29 1.29
C VAL A 331 14.63 0.31 2.60
N VAL A 332 15.91 0.16 2.93
CA VAL A 332 16.44 0.65 4.21
C VAL A 332 16.27 2.16 4.31
N GLY A 333 16.59 2.91 3.25
CA GLY A 333 16.42 4.36 3.26
C GLY A 333 14.97 4.86 3.11
N ALA A 334 14.04 3.99 2.69
CA ALA A 334 12.60 4.29 2.70
C ALA A 334 11.95 3.98 4.06
N GLU A 335 12.48 3.01 4.80
CA GLU A 335 11.95 2.54 6.08
C GLU A 335 12.47 3.37 7.25
N VAL A 336 13.75 3.71 7.27
CA VAL A 336 14.39 4.41 8.39
C VAL A 336 15.26 5.60 7.93
N PRO A 337 15.35 6.68 8.73
CA PRO A 337 16.23 7.80 8.42
C PRO A 337 17.71 7.40 8.29
N SER A 338 18.35 7.81 7.19
CA SER A 338 19.78 7.53 6.92
C SER A 338 20.74 8.16 7.93
N SER A 339 20.27 9.13 8.72
CA SER A 339 21.02 9.78 9.80
C SER A 339 21.12 8.93 11.07
N TRP A 340 20.37 7.83 11.18
CA TRP A 340 20.45 6.94 12.34
C TRP A 340 21.83 6.26 12.46
N SER A 341 22.08 5.72 13.65
CA SER A 341 23.30 4.96 13.95
C SER A 341 23.49 3.82 12.96
N MET A 342 24.74 3.56 12.58
CA MET A 342 25.09 2.53 11.59
C MET A 342 24.57 1.15 12.02
N GLU A 343 24.57 0.84 13.32
CA GLU A 343 24.11 -0.44 13.84
C GLU A 343 22.58 -0.62 13.70
N ALA A 344 21.81 0.46 13.84
CA ALA A 344 20.37 0.43 13.55
C ALA A 344 20.09 0.23 12.05
N LEU A 345 20.87 0.88 11.18
CA LEU A 345 20.75 0.69 9.73
C LEU A 345 21.11 -0.75 9.30
N LYS A 346 22.15 -1.34 9.90
CA LYS A 346 22.53 -2.74 9.68
C LYS A 346 21.46 -3.71 10.15
N ALA A 347 20.89 -3.49 11.35
CA ALA A 347 19.79 -4.31 11.86
C ALA A 347 18.58 -4.25 10.92
N GLN A 348 18.21 -3.06 10.45
CA GLN A 348 17.15 -2.90 9.45
C GLN A 348 17.47 -3.62 8.14
N ALA A 349 18.72 -3.57 7.66
CA ALA A 349 19.13 -4.25 6.43
C ALA A 349 18.97 -5.77 6.52
N VAL A 350 19.45 -6.39 7.61
CA VAL A 350 19.34 -7.86 7.82
C VAL A 350 17.89 -8.29 7.99
N ALA A 351 17.09 -7.54 8.76
CA ALA A 351 15.65 -7.81 8.90
C ALA A 351 14.94 -7.69 7.54
N ALA A 352 15.21 -6.62 6.80
CA ALA A 352 14.60 -6.41 5.49
C ALA A 352 14.98 -7.49 4.47
N ARG A 353 16.24 -7.93 4.47
CA ARG A 353 16.75 -9.04 3.63
C ARG A 353 16.02 -10.34 3.93
N SER A 354 15.96 -10.70 5.22
CA SER A 354 15.31 -11.93 5.68
C SER A 354 13.82 -11.95 5.33
N TYR A 355 13.13 -10.83 5.55
CA TYR A 355 11.73 -10.68 5.17
C TYR A 355 11.51 -10.88 3.67
N ALA A 356 12.32 -10.23 2.83
CA ALA A 356 12.17 -10.32 1.38
C ALA A 356 12.41 -11.73 0.84
N LEU A 357 13.42 -12.44 1.35
CA LEU A 357 13.70 -13.83 0.98
C LEU A 357 12.61 -14.79 1.45
N TYR A 358 11.99 -14.52 2.60
CA TYR A 358 10.89 -15.34 3.12
C TYR A 358 9.65 -15.33 2.21
N GLN A 359 9.38 -14.22 1.50
CA GLN A 359 8.12 -14.09 0.73
C GLN A 359 8.00 -15.07 -0.43
N GLY A 360 9.11 -15.54 -1.02
CA GLY A 360 9.08 -16.30 -2.28
C GLY A 360 8.31 -15.57 -3.38
N LEU A 361 7.78 -16.28 -4.39
CA LEU A 361 6.94 -15.69 -5.45
C LEU A 361 5.47 -15.50 -5.00
N ARG A 362 5.26 -14.86 -3.85
CA ARG A 362 3.93 -14.64 -3.25
C ARG A 362 2.95 -13.95 -4.19
N PHE A 363 3.40 -13.09 -5.10
CA PHE A 363 2.54 -12.32 -6.01
C PHE A 363 2.54 -12.87 -7.44
N GLU A 364 2.87 -14.16 -7.60
CA GLU A 364 2.90 -14.90 -8.87
C GLU A 364 3.98 -14.42 -9.85
N VAL A 365 3.94 -13.14 -10.25
CA VAL A 365 4.92 -12.49 -11.14
C VAL A 365 6.00 -11.71 -10.40
N ALA A 366 5.86 -11.56 -9.08
CA ALA A 366 6.74 -10.77 -8.22
C ALA A 366 6.90 -11.40 -6.83
N HIS A 367 8.02 -11.09 -6.19
CA HIS A 367 8.33 -11.51 -4.83
C HIS A 367 7.61 -10.61 -3.80
N VAL A 368 7.62 -9.30 -4.06
CA VAL A 368 7.08 -8.26 -3.18
C VAL A 368 6.34 -7.18 -3.98
N VAL A 369 5.62 -6.31 -3.29
CA VAL A 369 5.02 -5.08 -3.85
C VAL A 369 5.73 -3.85 -3.28
N ASP A 370 5.55 -2.69 -3.90
CA ASP A 370 6.22 -1.44 -3.49
C ASP A 370 5.42 -0.62 -2.44
N THR A 371 4.58 -1.29 -1.65
CA THR A 371 3.77 -0.68 -0.60
C THR A 371 4.07 -1.29 0.76
N VAL A 372 3.58 -0.65 1.82
CA VAL A 372 3.67 -1.14 3.21
C VAL A 372 2.97 -2.48 3.46
N LEU A 373 2.29 -3.05 2.46
CA LEU A 373 1.81 -4.43 2.53
C LEU A 373 2.98 -5.43 2.62
N THR A 374 4.11 -5.09 2.00
CA THR A 374 5.36 -5.83 2.14
C THR A 374 6.43 -4.95 2.78
N GLN A 375 7.04 -4.05 2.01
CA GLN A 375 8.10 -3.15 2.46
C GLN A 375 8.05 -1.87 1.64
N ALA A 376 8.41 -0.73 2.23
CA ALA A 376 8.51 0.52 1.52
C ALA A 376 9.64 0.44 0.47
N TYR A 377 9.29 0.61 -0.80
CA TYR A 377 10.24 0.61 -1.92
C TYR A 377 9.99 1.84 -2.81
N ASN A 378 10.79 2.88 -2.61
CA ASN A 378 10.58 4.19 -3.25
C ASN A 378 11.54 4.46 -4.41
N GLY A 379 12.30 3.45 -4.86
CA GLY A 379 13.30 3.59 -5.90
C GLY A 379 14.56 4.34 -5.44
N ILE A 380 15.30 4.88 -6.40
CA ILE A 380 16.63 5.48 -6.19
C ILE A 380 16.57 6.69 -5.24
N SER A 381 15.45 7.42 -5.20
CA SER A 381 15.32 8.63 -4.37
C SER A 381 15.39 8.38 -2.86
N SER A 382 15.21 7.15 -2.40
CA SER A 382 15.38 6.79 -0.99
C SER A 382 16.76 6.20 -0.69
N GLU A 383 17.61 5.98 -1.69
CA GLU A 383 18.98 5.50 -1.46
C GLU A 383 19.83 6.61 -0.84
N ALA A 384 20.64 6.24 0.17
CA ALA A 384 21.64 7.13 0.76
C ALA A 384 22.95 6.37 1.02
N GLU A 385 24.08 7.06 0.94
CA GLU A 385 25.41 6.45 1.12
C GLU A 385 25.52 5.62 2.41
N ARG A 386 25.02 6.15 3.53
CA ARG A 386 25.03 5.45 4.83
C ARG A 386 24.17 4.19 4.83
N THR A 387 23.00 4.23 4.20
CA THR A 387 22.11 3.05 4.10
C THR A 387 22.70 2.00 3.16
N THR A 388 23.30 2.42 2.05
CA THR A 388 24.04 1.54 1.13
C THR A 388 25.24 0.89 1.82
N ALA A 389 26.00 1.65 2.62
CA ALA A 389 27.11 1.12 3.41
C ALA A 389 26.65 0.07 4.43
N ALA A 390 25.51 0.29 5.11
CA ALA A 390 24.94 -0.67 6.05
C ALA A 390 24.50 -1.98 5.37
N VAL A 391 23.84 -1.88 4.21
CA VAL A 391 23.45 -3.03 3.41
C VAL A 391 24.69 -3.81 2.97
N ASN A 392 25.69 -3.14 2.41
CA ASN A 392 26.92 -3.78 1.95
C ASN A 392 27.72 -4.43 3.09
N ALA A 393 27.77 -3.78 4.26
CA ALA A 393 28.45 -4.33 5.44
C ALA A 393 27.78 -5.60 5.99
N THR A 394 26.51 -5.83 5.63
CA THR A 394 25.71 -7.00 6.05
C THR A 394 25.29 -7.85 4.86
N ALA A 395 25.99 -7.75 3.72
CA ALA A 395 25.64 -8.46 2.50
C ALA A 395 25.58 -9.98 2.74
N GLY A 396 24.47 -10.59 2.31
CA GLY A 396 24.17 -12.00 2.55
C GLY A 396 23.76 -12.36 3.98
N GLU A 397 23.78 -11.44 4.96
CA GLU A 397 23.38 -11.79 6.33
C GLU A 397 21.85 -11.83 6.48
N VAL A 398 21.36 -12.97 6.98
CA VAL A 398 19.93 -13.27 7.17
C VAL A 398 19.68 -13.89 8.55
N LEU A 399 18.43 -13.77 9.02
CA LEU A 399 17.93 -14.39 10.24
C LEU A 399 17.36 -15.78 9.92
N MET A 400 17.86 -16.80 10.61
CA MET A 400 17.40 -18.17 10.49
C MET A 400 16.93 -18.73 11.82
N SER A 401 15.91 -19.59 11.77
CA SER A 401 15.48 -20.42 12.90
C SER A 401 15.09 -21.81 12.39
N GLY A 402 15.53 -22.86 13.08
CA GLY A 402 15.24 -24.25 12.67
C GLY A 402 15.73 -24.60 11.25
N GLY A 403 16.82 -23.98 10.78
CA GLY A 403 17.37 -24.20 9.44
C GLY A 403 16.61 -23.50 8.30
N SER A 404 15.64 -22.63 8.61
CA SER A 404 14.88 -21.86 7.61
C SER A 404 15.02 -20.36 7.86
N ILE A 405 14.98 -19.56 6.80
CA ILE A 405 14.88 -18.10 6.89
C ILE A 405 13.56 -17.74 7.60
N VAL A 406 13.62 -16.75 8.49
CA VAL A 406 12.44 -16.29 9.22
C VAL A 406 11.76 -15.11 8.55
N GLU A 407 10.44 -14.99 8.71
CA GLU A 407 9.70 -13.79 8.31
C GLU A 407 10.02 -12.65 9.27
N ALA A 408 11.12 -11.92 9.06
CA ALA A 408 11.59 -10.88 9.95
C ALA A 408 10.74 -9.59 9.86
N VAL A 409 9.51 -9.65 10.39
CA VAL A 409 8.59 -8.50 10.43
C VAL A 409 9.11 -7.38 11.33
N PHE A 410 8.84 -6.14 10.95
CA PHE A 410 9.26 -4.96 11.69
C PHE A 410 8.19 -3.87 11.60
N SER A 411 8.20 -2.95 12.55
CA SER A 411 7.29 -1.81 12.57
C SER A 411 7.96 -0.55 13.10
N SER A 412 7.35 0.62 12.88
CA SER A 412 7.96 1.90 13.24
C SER A 412 8.31 1.96 14.73
N ASN A 413 7.35 1.69 15.60
CA ASN A 413 7.54 1.83 17.03
C ASN A 413 6.61 0.88 17.78
N SER A 414 7.13 0.12 18.72
CA SER A 414 6.34 -0.87 19.47
C SER A 414 5.52 -0.27 20.62
N GLY A 415 5.80 0.96 21.03
CA GLY A 415 5.12 1.62 22.15
C GLY A 415 5.74 1.29 23.51
N GLY A 416 6.99 0.81 23.52
CA GLY A 416 7.74 0.46 24.73
C GLY A 416 7.85 -1.05 24.96
N VAL A 417 7.02 -1.86 24.31
CA VAL A 417 7.07 -3.32 24.35
C VAL A 417 6.52 -3.88 23.02
N THR A 418 7.19 -4.88 22.46
CA THR A 418 6.75 -5.53 21.22
C THR A 418 5.47 -6.31 21.43
N ALA A 419 4.73 -6.51 20.35
CA ALA A 419 3.53 -7.33 20.37
C ALA A 419 3.90 -8.82 20.48
N ASP A 420 3.00 -9.57 21.11
CA ASP A 420 2.95 -11.03 20.96
C ASP A 420 2.17 -11.39 19.68
N PRO A 421 2.49 -12.50 18.97
CA PRO A 421 1.73 -12.90 17.79
C PRO A 421 0.22 -13.04 18.02
N SER A 422 -0.21 -13.45 19.22
CA SER A 422 -1.63 -13.55 19.57
C SER A 422 -2.37 -12.21 19.48
N GLU A 423 -1.66 -11.09 19.64
CA GLU A 423 -2.19 -9.73 19.57
C GLU A 423 -2.27 -9.19 18.13
N VAL A 424 -1.70 -9.92 17.16
CA VAL A 424 -1.66 -9.49 15.75
C VAL A 424 -2.39 -10.48 14.85
N TRP A 425 -2.15 -11.79 14.97
CA TRP A 425 -2.64 -12.84 14.06
C TRP A 425 -3.47 -13.94 14.75
N ASN A 426 -3.93 -13.72 16.00
CA ASN A 426 -4.58 -14.72 16.88
C ASN A 426 -3.71 -15.92 17.30
N SER A 427 -2.60 -16.18 16.60
CA SER A 427 -1.68 -17.29 16.86
C SER A 427 -0.32 -16.99 16.24
N GLY A 428 0.73 -17.68 16.68
CA GLY A 428 2.05 -17.51 16.09
C GLY A 428 3.03 -18.60 16.47
N ASN A 429 4.28 -18.38 16.09
CA ASN A 429 5.42 -19.23 16.37
C ASN A 429 6.26 -18.66 17.54
N ASN A 430 7.24 -19.42 18.01
CA ASN A 430 8.13 -19.00 19.11
C ASN A 430 9.26 -18.03 18.67
N LEU A 431 9.12 -17.41 17.49
CA LEU A 431 10.05 -16.43 16.95
C LEU A 431 9.87 -15.06 17.59
N PHE A 432 8.61 -14.71 17.87
CA PHE A 432 8.22 -13.43 18.44
C PHE A 432 7.64 -13.62 19.82
N ALA A 433 7.80 -12.61 20.66
CA ALA A 433 7.18 -12.49 21.95
C ALA A 433 7.11 -11.01 22.31
N ALA A 434 6.33 -10.68 23.35
CA ALA A 434 6.44 -9.40 24.01
C ALA A 434 7.83 -9.27 24.68
N VAL A 435 8.64 -8.33 24.16
CA VAL A 435 9.94 -7.92 24.71
C VAL A 435 9.93 -6.42 24.95
N GLU A 436 10.53 -6.01 26.06
CA GLU A 436 10.73 -4.59 26.38
C GLU A 436 11.51 -3.88 25.26
N SER A 437 11.10 -2.67 24.92
CA SER A 437 11.71 -1.82 23.90
C SER A 437 11.83 -0.38 24.42
N PRO A 438 12.61 -0.13 25.49
CA PRO A 438 12.70 1.19 26.12
C PRO A 438 13.23 2.27 25.16
N GLY A 439 14.07 1.88 24.20
CA GLY A 439 14.59 2.75 23.14
C GLY A 439 13.52 3.40 22.25
N ASP A 440 12.29 2.87 22.24
CA ASP A 440 11.15 3.45 21.52
C ASP A 440 10.85 4.89 21.95
N ALA A 441 11.10 5.22 23.21
CA ALA A 441 10.87 6.55 23.76
C ALA A 441 11.76 7.63 23.12
N SER A 442 12.86 7.23 22.46
CA SER A 442 13.73 8.15 21.71
C SER A 442 12.99 8.90 20.59
N ALA A 443 11.87 8.36 20.11
CA ALA A 443 10.97 9.02 19.16
C ALA A 443 10.34 10.32 19.70
N GLN A 444 10.30 10.49 21.03
CA GLN A 444 9.75 11.68 21.69
C GLN A 444 10.81 12.70 22.06
N ALA A 445 12.10 12.36 21.99
CA ALA A 445 13.17 13.17 22.57
C ALA A 445 13.27 14.58 21.96
N ALA A 446 12.99 14.72 20.66
CA ALA A 446 13.03 16.00 19.95
C ALA A 446 11.64 16.68 19.87
N LEU A 447 10.58 16.02 20.33
CA LEU A 447 9.23 16.53 20.22
C LEU A 447 8.88 17.47 21.36
N LYS A 448 8.00 18.43 21.07
CA LYS A 448 7.53 19.42 22.04
C LYS A 448 6.37 18.88 22.88
N LYS A 449 6.14 19.48 24.04
CA LYS A 449 4.93 19.25 24.84
C LYS A 449 3.79 20.13 24.36
N TRP A 450 2.57 19.70 24.68
CA TRP A 450 1.34 20.38 24.33
C TRP A 450 0.46 20.54 25.57
N TYR A 451 -0.02 21.75 25.79
CA TYR A 451 -0.99 22.07 26.82
C TYR A 451 -2.37 21.70 26.30
N ALA A 452 -3.00 20.70 26.91
CA ALA A 452 -4.42 20.46 26.74
C ALA A 452 -5.16 21.51 27.56
N ILE A 453 -5.95 22.36 26.91
CA ILE A 453 -6.57 23.53 27.53
C ILE A 453 -8.09 23.50 27.42
N LEU A 454 -8.74 24.14 28.38
CA LEU A 454 -10.15 24.52 28.35
C LEU A 454 -10.25 26.04 28.17
N LEU A 455 -10.91 26.45 27.10
CA LEU A 455 -11.19 27.85 26.81
C LEU A 455 -12.41 28.35 27.59
N PRO A 456 -12.54 29.67 27.82
CA PRO A 456 -13.74 30.27 28.42
C PRO A 456 -15.04 29.96 27.66
N SER A 457 -14.96 29.63 26.37
CA SER A 457 -16.09 29.18 25.54
C SER A 457 -16.60 27.78 25.90
N GLY A 458 -15.91 27.03 26.76
CA GLY A 458 -16.18 25.63 27.07
C GLY A 458 -15.55 24.64 26.09
N GLN A 459 -14.89 25.11 25.02
CA GLN A 459 -14.21 24.27 24.06
C GLN A 459 -12.83 23.84 24.57
N THR A 460 -12.46 22.58 24.36
CA THR A 460 -11.11 22.08 24.64
C THR A 460 -10.25 22.01 23.38
N GLY A 461 -8.95 22.21 23.53
CA GLY A 461 -7.99 22.02 22.45
C GLY A 461 -6.56 21.94 22.95
N TYR A 462 -5.59 22.06 22.05
CA TYR A 462 -4.17 21.94 22.34
C TYR A 462 -3.38 23.14 21.84
N VAL A 463 -2.45 23.63 22.67
CA VAL A 463 -1.47 24.67 22.30
C VAL A 463 -0.06 24.16 22.62
N ARG A 464 0.87 24.31 21.67
CA ARG A 464 2.25 23.82 21.82
C ARG A 464 3.04 24.68 22.80
N GLU A 465 3.86 24.05 23.64
CA GLU A 465 4.52 24.67 24.80
C GLU A 465 5.31 25.96 24.51
N ASP A 466 5.89 26.07 23.31
CA ASP A 466 6.68 27.24 22.90
C ASP A 466 5.83 28.50 22.65
N ASN A 467 4.50 28.34 22.57
CA ASN A 467 3.55 29.44 22.44
C ASN A 467 2.83 29.75 23.76
N VAL A 468 3.24 29.16 24.88
CA VAL A 468 2.52 29.21 26.16
C VAL A 468 3.28 29.99 27.22
N LYS A 469 2.54 30.78 28.01
CA LYS A 469 3.00 31.37 29.26
C LYS A 469 2.00 31.06 30.37
N GLU A 470 2.44 30.38 31.44
CA GLU A 470 1.60 30.17 32.63
C GLU A 470 1.32 31.50 33.34
N THR A 471 0.08 31.70 33.80
CA THR A 471 -0.40 32.96 34.39
C THR A 471 -0.83 32.84 35.85
N GLY A 472 -0.91 31.62 36.40
CA GLY A 472 -1.35 31.38 37.76
C GLY A 472 -2.09 30.05 37.93
N SER A 473 -3.02 29.99 38.87
CA SER A 473 -3.87 28.82 39.11
C SER A 473 -5.27 29.23 39.56
N THR A 474 -6.24 28.39 39.24
CA THR A 474 -7.62 28.47 39.72
C THR A 474 -7.69 28.15 41.22
N LEU A 475 -8.82 28.48 41.87
CA LEU A 475 -9.07 28.12 43.27
C LEU A 475 -9.00 26.60 43.52
N SER A 476 -9.29 25.79 42.49
CA SER A 476 -9.18 24.33 42.50
C SER A 476 -7.75 23.82 42.23
N GLY A 477 -6.75 24.69 42.14
CA GLY A 477 -5.35 24.33 41.93
C GLY A 477 -4.97 24.02 40.47
N LEU A 478 -5.90 24.14 39.51
CA LEU A 478 -5.58 23.97 38.09
C LEU A 478 -4.82 25.17 37.55
N LYS A 479 -3.72 24.93 36.85
CA LYS A 479 -2.93 25.98 36.23
C LYS A 479 -3.74 26.76 35.19
N THR A 480 -3.43 28.04 35.03
CA THR A 480 -3.95 28.89 33.96
C THR A 480 -2.82 29.35 33.06
N MET A 481 -3.11 29.60 31.79
CA MET A 481 -2.13 30.05 30.80
C MET A 481 -2.68 31.12 29.86
N THR A 482 -1.78 31.84 29.20
CA THR A 482 -2.02 32.69 28.02
C THR A 482 -1.06 32.28 26.91
N VAL A 483 -1.36 32.68 25.68
CA VAL A 483 -0.42 32.55 24.56
C VAL A 483 0.58 33.71 24.49
N THR A 484 1.74 33.48 23.87
CA THR A 484 2.82 34.46 23.74
C THR A 484 2.78 35.26 22.42
N ALA A 485 2.05 34.78 21.41
CA ALA A 485 1.93 35.41 20.11
C ALA A 485 0.46 35.63 19.69
N ASN A 486 0.22 36.65 18.86
CA ASN A 486 -1.09 36.91 18.27
C ASN A 486 -1.49 35.77 17.31
N SER A 487 -2.80 35.52 17.22
CA SER A 487 -3.38 34.50 16.33
C SER A 487 -2.80 33.09 16.53
N THR A 488 -2.42 32.73 17.77
CA THR A 488 -1.91 31.40 18.09
C THR A 488 -3.00 30.36 17.90
N ASN A 489 -2.78 29.37 17.05
CA ASN A 489 -3.75 28.32 16.76
C ASN A 489 -3.98 27.39 17.96
N VAL A 490 -5.25 27.21 18.33
CA VAL A 490 -5.71 26.14 19.22
C VAL A 490 -6.12 24.96 18.35
N ARG A 491 -5.44 23.82 18.52
CA ARG A 491 -5.58 22.66 17.63
C ARG A 491 -6.46 21.57 18.23
N PRO A 492 -7.13 20.75 17.40
CA PRO A 492 -7.94 19.63 17.87
C PRO A 492 -7.10 18.47 18.41
N LEU A 493 -5.86 18.30 17.92
CA LEU A 493 -4.92 17.27 18.35
C LEU A 493 -3.58 17.92 18.75
N PRO A 494 -2.78 17.28 19.63
CA PRO A 494 -1.45 17.76 20.00
C PRO A 494 -0.44 17.40 18.90
N MET A 495 -0.65 17.90 17.68
CA MET A 495 0.27 17.74 16.55
C MET A 495 0.08 18.87 15.54
N ILE A 496 1.12 19.13 14.75
CA ILE A 496 1.05 20.11 13.66
C ILE A 496 0.49 19.45 12.42
N GLN A 497 -0.67 19.93 11.98
CA GLN A 497 -1.32 19.50 10.75
C GLN A 497 -1.68 20.74 9.95
N SER A 498 -0.94 21.00 8.87
CA SER A 498 -1.16 22.18 8.02
C SER A 498 -2.47 22.11 7.23
N SER A 499 -2.98 20.90 6.99
CA SER A 499 -4.24 20.65 6.29
C SER A 499 -5.48 20.62 7.19
N VAL A 500 -5.31 20.73 8.52
CA VAL A 500 -6.42 20.69 9.48
C VAL A 500 -6.66 22.09 10.01
N GLN A 501 -7.90 22.57 9.88
CA GLN A 501 -8.32 23.85 10.41
C GLN A 501 -8.19 23.87 11.94
N PRO A 502 -7.63 24.93 12.54
CA PRO A 502 -7.61 25.08 13.98
C PRO A 502 -9.04 25.23 14.51
N LEU A 503 -9.25 24.86 15.78
CA LEU A 503 -10.54 25.03 16.45
C LEU A 503 -10.87 26.51 16.64
N THR A 504 -9.86 27.29 16.99
CA THR A 504 -9.90 28.74 17.15
C THR A 504 -8.48 29.30 17.24
N GLN A 505 -8.35 30.62 17.44
CA GLN A 505 -7.09 31.30 17.70
C GLN A 505 -7.14 32.06 19.03
N MET A 506 -6.00 32.14 19.72
CA MET A 506 -5.81 32.91 20.94
C MET A 506 -4.82 34.06 20.72
N ASN A 507 -5.00 35.13 21.49
CA ASN A 507 -4.09 36.29 21.57
C ASN A 507 -3.56 36.47 23.00
N PRO A 508 -2.40 37.12 23.18
CA PRO A 508 -1.85 37.42 24.50
C PRO A 508 -2.85 38.16 25.38
N GLY A 509 -2.97 37.74 26.64
CA GLY A 509 -3.93 38.26 27.61
C GLY A 509 -5.24 37.44 27.69
N GLN A 510 -5.57 36.66 26.66
CA GLN A 510 -6.65 35.68 26.75
C GLN A 510 -6.20 34.46 27.55
N THR A 511 -6.95 34.10 28.59
CA THR A 511 -6.59 33.01 29.49
C THR A 511 -7.34 31.72 29.18
N ALA A 512 -6.68 30.59 29.41
CA ALA A 512 -7.27 29.25 29.39
C ALA A 512 -6.84 28.45 30.61
N ILE A 513 -7.64 27.46 30.99
CA ILE A 513 -7.31 26.52 32.07
C ILE A 513 -6.52 25.36 31.46
N VAL A 514 -5.40 24.99 32.08
CA VAL A 514 -4.60 23.82 31.68
C VAL A 514 -5.23 22.57 32.31
N LEU A 515 -5.69 21.66 31.46
CA LEU A 515 -6.25 20.37 31.85
C LEU A 515 -5.16 19.30 32.02
N ASP A 516 -4.18 19.31 31.10
CA ASP A 516 -3.08 18.35 31.06
C ASP A 516 -1.90 18.91 30.25
N ILE A 517 -0.71 18.33 30.41
CA ILE A 517 0.45 18.57 29.55
C ILE A 517 0.86 17.24 28.95
N VAL A 518 0.64 17.10 27.64
CA VAL A 518 0.83 15.84 26.92
C VAL A 518 2.01 15.92 25.96
N SER A 519 2.57 14.76 25.61
CA SER A 519 3.53 14.64 24.50
C SER A 519 2.87 14.98 23.16
N GLU A 520 3.65 15.52 22.23
CA GLU A 520 3.22 15.64 20.83
C GLU A 520 2.88 14.24 20.28
N SER A 521 1.76 14.17 19.56
CA SER A 521 1.32 12.95 18.90
C SER A 521 2.25 12.59 17.75
N GLY A 522 2.97 11.48 17.89
CA GLY A 522 3.95 10.99 16.93
C GLY A 522 3.90 9.47 16.78
N SER A 523 5.06 8.84 16.57
CA SER A 523 5.18 7.38 16.43
C SER A 523 5.17 6.63 17.77
N TYR A 524 5.54 7.29 18.87
CA TYR A 524 5.45 6.74 20.22
C TYR A 524 4.12 7.13 20.87
N ASP A 525 4.02 8.22 21.64
CA ASP A 525 2.74 8.71 22.17
C ASP A 525 1.84 9.30 21.08
N TRP A 526 0.54 9.05 21.14
CA TRP A 526 -0.44 9.65 20.23
C TRP A 526 -1.84 9.79 20.82
N VAL A 527 -2.59 10.76 20.30
CA VAL A 527 -4.02 10.98 20.57
C VAL A 527 -4.77 11.02 19.23
N ARG A 528 -5.93 10.36 19.17
CA ARG A 528 -6.85 10.39 18.01
C ARG A 528 -8.29 10.62 18.45
N GLY A 529 -9.09 11.17 17.54
CA GLY A 529 -10.46 11.57 17.82
C GLY A 529 -10.55 12.93 18.55
N PRO A 530 -11.65 13.18 19.28
CA PRO A 530 -12.74 12.24 19.52
C PRO A 530 -13.49 11.88 18.24
N PHE A 531 -13.79 10.59 18.07
CA PHE A 531 -14.63 10.12 16.99
C PHE A 531 -16.09 10.07 17.43
N THR A 532 -17.00 10.50 16.57
CA THR A 532 -18.44 10.34 16.80
C THR A 532 -18.86 8.89 16.58
N SER A 533 -20.05 8.54 17.09
CA SER A 533 -20.68 7.25 16.77
C SER A 533 -20.77 7.00 15.26
N GLU A 534 -21.18 8.01 14.48
CA GLU A 534 -21.32 7.88 13.03
C GLU A 534 -19.98 7.58 12.34
N GLN A 535 -18.91 8.28 12.73
CA GLN A 535 -17.57 8.07 12.18
C GLN A 535 -17.07 6.65 12.47
N LEU A 536 -17.23 6.16 13.70
CA LEU A 536 -16.83 4.80 14.07
C LEU A 536 -17.69 3.75 13.36
N LEU A 537 -19.02 3.92 13.30
CA LEU A 537 -19.90 3.01 12.57
C LEU A 537 -19.53 2.94 11.09
N GLY A 538 -19.22 4.08 10.46
CA GLY A 538 -18.71 4.14 9.09
C GLY A 538 -17.42 3.35 8.89
N SER A 539 -16.48 3.47 9.83
CA SER A 539 -15.20 2.75 9.81
C SER A 539 -15.36 1.23 10.04
N LEU A 540 -16.30 0.82 10.88
CA LEU A 540 -16.54 -0.59 11.19
C LEU A 540 -17.18 -1.39 10.05
N LYS A 541 -17.89 -0.74 9.12
CA LYS A 541 -18.54 -1.39 7.98
C LYS A 541 -17.56 -2.24 7.18
N GLY A 542 -17.89 -3.53 6.99
CA GLY A 542 -17.07 -4.50 6.26
C GLY A 542 -15.83 -5.00 7.01
N ARG A 543 -15.61 -4.57 8.26
CA ARG A 543 -14.45 -4.95 9.09
C ARG A 543 -14.82 -5.68 10.38
N THR A 544 -16.11 -5.96 10.60
CA THR A 544 -16.57 -6.73 11.75
C THR A 544 -17.70 -7.67 11.36
N SER A 545 -17.78 -8.81 12.04
CA SER A 545 -18.93 -9.72 12.00
C SER A 545 -20.00 -9.39 13.05
N THR A 546 -19.76 -8.37 13.88
CA THR A 546 -20.69 -7.89 14.89
C THR A 546 -21.80 -7.09 14.22
N SER A 547 -23.05 -7.34 14.59
CA SER A 547 -24.16 -6.48 14.19
C SER A 547 -23.95 -5.08 14.75
N LEU A 548 -23.92 -4.07 13.88
CA LEU A 548 -23.69 -2.68 14.28
C LEU A 548 -25.00 -2.03 14.76
N PRO A 549 -25.02 -1.33 15.90
CA PRO A 549 -26.19 -0.58 16.34
C PRO A 549 -26.34 0.72 15.52
N SER A 550 -27.47 1.41 15.71
CA SER A 550 -27.69 2.73 15.14
C SER A 550 -26.82 3.82 15.77
N VAL A 551 -26.52 3.69 17.07
CA VAL A 551 -25.67 4.62 17.83
C VAL A 551 -24.78 3.83 18.79
N ILE A 552 -23.50 4.22 18.87
CA ILE A 552 -22.53 3.73 19.85
C ILE A 552 -22.62 4.64 21.08
N THR A 553 -23.05 4.07 22.19
CA THR A 553 -23.16 4.73 23.51
C THR A 553 -22.05 4.32 24.46
N SER A 554 -21.45 3.14 24.28
CA SER A 554 -20.24 2.72 24.98
C SER A 554 -19.30 1.94 24.08
N LEU A 555 -18.00 2.12 24.31
CA LEU A 555 -16.92 1.39 23.66
C LEU A 555 -15.85 1.12 24.72
N GLU A 556 -15.67 -0.14 25.11
CA GLU A 556 -14.89 -0.51 26.28
C GLU A 556 -13.86 -1.60 25.96
N VAL A 557 -12.63 -1.43 26.43
CA VAL A 557 -11.58 -2.46 26.38
C VAL A 557 -11.90 -3.52 27.42
N THR A 558 -12.12 -4.75 26.97
CA THR A 558 -12.43 -5.90 27.83
C THR A 558 -11.29 -6.90 27.93
N GLY A 559 -10.32 -6.84 27.01
CA GLY A 559 -9.18 -7.75 26.98
C GLY A 559 -7.93 -7.09 26.42
N ARG A 560 -6.80 -7.43 27.02
CA ARG A 560 -5.46 -7.04 26.58
C ARG A 560 -4.57 -8.28 26.50
N GLY A 561 -3.66 -8.30 25.55
CA GLY A 561 -2.67 -9.37 25.43
C GLY A 561 -1.40 -9.10 26.26
N PRO A 562 -0.35 -9.94 26.08
CA PRO A 562 0.88 -9.88 26.86
C PRO A 562 1.63 -8.54 26.82
N SER A 563 1.55 -7.79 25.73
CA SER A 563 2.20 -6.47 25.61
C SER A 563 1.31 -5.32 26.14
N GLY A 564 0.08 -5.62 26.55
CA GLY A 564 -0.93 -4.63 26.92
C GLY A 564 -1.73 -4.08 25.74
N ARG A 565 -1.51 -4.59 24.52
CA ARG A 565 -2.34 -4.24 23.35
C ARG A 565 -3.77 -4.73 23.50
N VAL A 566 -4.71 -3.96 23.00
CA VAL A 566 -6.14 -4.30 23.01
C VAL A 566 -6.37 -5.51 22.11
N THR A 567 -6.90 -6.58 22.70
CA THR A 567 -7.30 -7.80 21.97
C THR A 567 -8.81 -7.97 21.91
N GLU A 568 -9.56 -7.37 22.84
CA GLU A 568 -11.01 -7.46 22.91
C GLU A 568 -11.64 -6.12 23.30
N LEU A 569 -12.74 -5.81 22.62
CA LEU A 569 -13.57 -4.64 22.85
C LEU A 569 -15.03 -5.04 22.94
N THR A 570 -15.81 -4.27 23.69
CA THR A 570 -17.27 -4.30 23.59
C THR A 570 -17.81 -2.98 23.07
N LEU A 571 -18.89 -3.06 22.31
CA LEU A 571 -19.64 -1.96 21.75
C LEU A 571 -21.08 -2.09 22.27
N ASN A 572 -21.52 -1.13 23.08
CA ASN A 572 -22.80 -1.18 23.80
C ASN A 572 -22.99 -2.49 24.60
N GLY A 573 -21.91 -3.00 25.20
CA GLY A 573 -21.88 -4.26 25.95
C GLY A 573 -21.83 -5.53 25.09
N GLN A 574 -21.92 -5.43 23.76
CA GLN A 574 -21.75 -6.56 22.84
C GLN A 574 -20.29 -6.67 22.38
N ALA A 575 -19.71 -7.88 22.40
CA ALA A 575 -18.35 -8.10 21.91
C ALA A 575 -18.18 -7.68 20.44
N LEU A 576 -17.17 -6.83 20.17
CA LEU A 576 -16.81 -6.36 18.84
C LEU A 576 -15.80 -7.33 18.20
N LYS A 577 -16.32 -8.22 17.35
CA LYS A 577 -15.55 -9.28 16.69
C LYS A 577 -14.89 -8.80 15.40
N VAL A 578 -13.58 -8.95 15.34
CA VAL A 578 -12.72 -8.74 14.16
C VAL A 578 -12.05 -10.06 13.77
N SER A 579 -11.55 -10.20 12.54
CA SER A 579 -10.87 -11.42 12.08
C SER A 579 -9.57 -11.71 12.84
N TYR A 580 -8.86 -10.68 13.29
CA TYR A 580 -7.67 -10.74 14.14
C TYR A 580 -7.46 -9.38 14.83
N PRO A 581 -6.74 -9.28 15.96
CA PRO A 581 -6.84 -8.11 16.82
C PRO A 581 -6.18 -6.85 16.25
N ASP A 582 -5.08 -6.95 15.49
CA ASP A 582 -4.47 -5.79 14.82
C ASP A 582 -5.45 -5.07 13.87
N MET A 583 -6.48 -5.76 13.37
CA MET A 583 -7.51 -5.16 12.52
C MET A 583 -8.27 -4.01 13.23
N PHE A 584 -8.28 -3.93 14.56
CA PHE A 584 -8.85 -2.80 15.30
C PHE A 584 -8.28 -1.45 14.89
N ARG A 585 -7.00 -1.39 14.45
CA ARG A 585 -6.42 -0.15 13.91
C ARG A 585 -7.22 0.40 12.75
N SER A 586 -7.46 -0.45 11.74
CA SER A 586 -8.23 -0.08 10.55
C SER A 586 -9.74 0.01 10.83
N ALA A 587 -10.25 -0.78 11.78
CA ALA A 587 -11.67 -0.82 12.11
C ALA A 587 -12.13 0.42 12.90
N LEU A 588 -11.24 1.08 13.64
CA LEU A 588 -11.52 2.22 14.51
C LEU A 588 -10.96 3.55 13.97
N GLY A 589 -11.00 3.76 12.66
CA GLY A 589 -10.63 5.04 12.04
C GLY A 589 -9.15 5.19 11.70
N GLY A 590 -8.39 4.09 11.59
CA GLY A 590 -6.98 4.12 11.21
C GLY A 590 -6.05 4.51 12.36
N LEU A 591 -6.22 3.89 13.53
CA LEU A 591 -5.37 4.15 14.69
C LEU A 591 -3.91 3.72 14.42
N PRO A 592 -2.91 4.46 14.97
CA PRO A 592 -1.50 4.13 14.76
C PRO A 592 -1.12 2.73 15.24
N SER A 593 -1.71 2.25 16.34
CA SER A 593 -1.48 0.92 16.90
C SER A 593 -2.69 0.44 17.71
N THR A 594 -2.68 -0.82 18.15
CA THR A 594 -3.66 -1.40 19.10
C THR A 594 -3.32 -1.17 20.58
N MET A 595 -2.23 -0.49 20.89
CA MET A 595 -1.86 -0.14 22.26
C MET A 595 -2.49 1.22 22.59
N PHE A 596 -3.71 1.20 23.08
CA PHE A 596 -4.44 2.41 23.45
C PHE A 596 -5.40 2.18 24.61
N ASP A 597 -5.82 3.29 25.20
CA ASP A 597 -6.98 3.45 26.05
C ASP A 597 -8.05 4.29 25.33
N ILE A 598 -9.30 4.14 25.77
CA ILE A 598 -10.45 4.87 25.23
C ILE A 598 -10.96 5.81 26.32
N GLU A 599 -10.97 7.10 26.01
CA GLU A 599 -11.52 8.15 26.86
C GLU A 599 -12.84 8.65 26.24
N PRO A 600 -14.00 8.35 26.86
CA PRO A 600 -15.26 8.90 26.40
C PRO A 600 -15.36 10.39 26.76
N THR A 601 -15.75 11.23 25.80
CA THR A 601 -15.75 12.69 26.00
C THR A 601 -16.95 13.19 26.80
N GLY A 602 -18.11 12.55 26.62
CA GLY A 602 -19.39 12.97 27.19
C GLY A 602 -19.92 12.13 28.37
N SER A 603 -19.22 11.08 28.83
CA SER A 603 -19.67 10.23 29.94
C SER A 603 -18.69 10.23 31.11
N TYR A 604 -19.19 10.05 32.33
CA TYR A 604 -18.35 9.99 33.52
C TYR A 604 -18.89 8.97 34.52
N THR A 605 -18.00 8.44 35.36
CA THR A 605 -18.37 7.54 36.45
C THR A 605 -18.11 8.24 37.77
N VAL A 606 -19.15 8.31 38.62
CA VAL A 606 -19.04 8.86 39.97
C VAL A 606 -18.90 7.71 40.96
N LEU A 607 -17.85 7.74 41.78
CA LEU A 607 -17.72 6.85 42.94
C LEU A 607 -18.41 7.49 44.14
N GLY A 608 -19.52 6.92 44.59
CA GLY A 608 -20.22 7.35 45.79
C GLY A 608 -19.42 7.07 47.06
N ALA A 609 -19.74 7.78 48.14
CA ALA A 609 -19.09 7.59 49.45
C ALA A 609 -19.29 6.17 50.04
N ASN A 610 -20.27 5.42 49.53
CA ASN A 610 -20.51 4.01 49.85
C ASN A 610 -19.67 3.03 49.01
N GLY A 611 -18.74 3.53 48.18
CA GLY A 611 -17.95 2.72 47.26
C GLY A 611 -18.70 2.26 46.00
N ALA A 612 -19.97 2.64 45.82
CA ALA A 612 -20.73 2.28 44.63
C ALA A 612 -20.38 3.23 43.47
N ALA A 613 -19.99 2.65 42.33
CA ALA A 613 -19.77 3.41 41.10
C ALA A 613 -21.08 3.56 40.31
N SER A 614 -21.40 4.77 39.85
CA SER A 614 -22.53 5.04 38.95
C SER A 614 -22.00 5.69 37.68
N ALA A 615 -22.14 5.01 36.55
CA ALA A 615 -21.83 5.56 35.23
C ALA A 615 -23.00 6.43 34.76
N SER A 616 -22.71 7.68 34.40
CA SER A 616 -23.66 8.55 33.72
C SER A 616 -23.16 8.77 32.29
N SER A 617 -23.79 8.07 31.35
CA SER A 617 -23.87 8.50 29.97
C SER A 617 -25.23 9.17 29.83
N SER A 618 -25.26 10.48 29.58
CA SER A 618 -26.46 11.30 29.28
C SER A 618 -27.36 11.84 30.41
N THR A 619 -27.18 11.50 31.69
CA THR A 619 -27.99 12.11 32.77
C THR A 619 -27.36 13.43 33.25
N PRO A 620 -28.10 14.55 33.32
CA PRO A 620 -27.58 15.80 33.85
C PRO A 620 -27.11 15.60 35.30
N LEU A 621 -25.79 15.65 35.54
CA LEU A 621 -25.30 15.74 36.92
C LEU A 621 -25.92 17.00 37.51
N THR A 622 -26.34 16.97 38.76
CA THR A 622 -26.69 18.19 39.47
C THR A 622 -25.77 18.30 40.68
N ILE A 623 -24.89 19.29 40.66
CA ILE A 623 -24.01 19.62 41.77
C ILE A 623 -24.86 20.32 42.83
N LEU A 624 -24.90 19.76 44.04
CA LEU A 624 -25.46 20.43 45.21
C LEU A 624 -24.30 21.16 45.92
N GLY A 625 -24.31 22.49 45.86
CA GLY A 625 -23.33 23.29 46.60
C GLY A 625 -23.57 23.24 48.11
N ALA A 626 -22.58 23.68 48.90
CA ALA A 626 -22.73 23.84 50.34
C ALA A 626 -23.84 24.85 50.73
N ASP A 627 -24.21 25.72 49.77
CA ASP A 627 -25.36 26.63 49.80
C ASP A 627 -26.71 25.94 49.53
N GLN A 628 -26.71 24.60 49.37
CA GLN A 628 -27.84 23.79 48.90
C GLN A 628 -28.35 24.16 47.50
N ALA A 629 -27.63 24.99 46.74
CA ALA A 629 -28.01 25.32 45.39
C ALA A 629 -27.69 24.15 44.45
N LYS A 630 -28.71 23.73 43.70
CA LYS A 630 -28.61 22.71 42.65
C LYS A 630 -28.16 23.36 41.34
N ARG A 631 -27.00 22.97 40.82
CA ARG A 631 -26.43 23.46 39.57
C ARG A 631 -26.23 22.29 38.60
N PRO A 632 -26.79 22.30 37.38
CA PRO A 632 -26.56 21.23 36.42
C PRO A 632 -25.08 21.21 35.99
N ALA A 633 -24.49 20.03 35.79
CA ALA A 633 -23.23 19.91 35.06
C ALA A 633 -23.49 20.27 33.61
N ALA A 634 -22.75 21.26 33.14
CA ALA A 634 -22.77 21.73 31.78
C ALA A 634 -21.48 21.34 31.05
N ALA A 635 -21.48 21.49 29.72
CA ALA A 635 -20.27 21.41 28.92
C ALA A 635 -19.23 22.41 29.45
N GLY A 636 -17.97 21.98 29.50
CA GLY A 636 -16.87 22.74 30.11
C GLY A 636 -16.69 22.51 31.62
N MET A 637 -17.51 21.68 32.26
CA MET A 637 -17.25 21.22 33.63
C MET A 637 -15.97 20.37 33.66
N ILE A 638 -15.07 20.67 34.59
CA ILE A 638 -13.82 19.91 34.75
C ILE A 638 -14.06 18.77 35.73
N ILE A 639 -13.72 17.55 35.30
CA ILE A 639 -13.74 16.34 36.11
C ILE A 639 -12.29 15.99 36.42
N MET A 640 -11.96 15.88 37.71
CA MET A 640 -10.64 15.47 38.19
C MET A 640 -10.77 14.08 38.83
N ASN A 641 -9.91 13.15 38.45
CA ASN A 641 -9.87 11.82 39.06
C ASN A 641 -9.01 11.81 40.34
N GLY A 642 -8.99 10.67 41.05
CA GLY A 642 -8.22 10.50 42.30
C GLY A 642 -6.69 10.62 42.14
N ALA A 643 -6.17 10.62 40.90
CA ALA A 643 -4.77 10.85 40.60
C ALA A 643 -4.46 12.31 40.19
N GLY A 644 -5.45 13.21 40.28
CA GLY A 644 -5.30 14.62 39.91
C GLY A 644 -5.38 14.90 38.40
N LYS A 645 -5.61 13.88 37.55
CA LYS A 645 -5.78 14.08 36.09
C LYS A 645 -7.14 14.72 35.84
N SER A 646 -7.13 15.83 35.11
CA SER A 646 -8.32 16.63 34.83
C SER A 646 -8.72 16.55 33.36
N ARG A 647 -10.02 16.52 33.09
CA ARG A 647 -10.58 16.65 31.74
C ARG A 647 -11.85 17.46 31.78
N ALA A 648 -12.17 18.17 30.69
CA ALA A 648 -13.48 18.81 30.57
C ALA A 648 -14.52 17.83 30.03
N LEU A 649 -15.76 17.98 30.48
CA LEU A 649 -16.93 17.31 29.90
C LEU A 649 -17.32 18.04 28.62
N GLU A 650 -17.35 17.32 27.50
CA GLU A 650 -17.77 17.87 26.20
C GLU A 650 -19.29 17.72 26.02
N SER A 651 -19.91 18.62 25.25
CA SER A 651 -21.37 18.58 24.99
C SER A 651 -21.83 17.40 24.13
N GLY A 652 -20.92 16.78 23.36
CA GLY A 652 -21.18 15.64 22.51
C GLY A 652 -20.58 14.34 23.05
N GLN A 653 -21.28 13.22 22.83
CA GLN A 653 -20.72 11.89 23.06
C GLN A 653 -19.74 11.53 21.93
N GLY A 654 -18.50 11.25 22.29
CA GLY A 654 -17.45 10.81 21.38
C GLY A 654 -16.40 9.98 22.09
N PHE A 655 -15.52 9.37 21.31
CA PHE A 655 -14.49 8.43 21.79
C PHE A 655 -13.11 8.92 21.38
N ARG A 656 -12.32 9.36 22.35
CA ARG A 656 -10.93 9.75 22.17
C ARG A 656 -10.05 8.54 22.45
N PHE A 657 -9.08 8.29 21.58
CA PHE A 657 -8.12 7.21 21.74
C PHE A 657 -6.78 7.82 22.12
N VAL A 658 -6.21 7.35 23.23
CA VAL A 658 -4.89 7.76 23.70
C VAL A 658 -4.03 6.51 23.70
N GLY A 659 -2.92 6.51 22.96
CA GLY A 659 -2.15 5.30 22.77
C GLY A 659 -0.69 5.53 22.52
N LYS A 660 0.00 4.40 22.34
CA LYS A 660 1.44 4.31 22.12
C LYS A 660 1.79 3.45 20.91
N GLY A 661 2.97 3.67 20.35
CA GLY A 661 3.51 2.92 19.22
C GLY A 661 2.81 3.19 17.90
N ASN A 662 3.43 2.74 16.81
CA ASN A 662 2.95 2.91 15.44
C ASN A 662 3.33 1.69 14.60
N GLY A 663 2.31 0.98 14.10
CA GLY A 663 2.45 -0.32 13.45
C GLY A 663 1.89 -1.46 14.29
N HIS A 664 2.11 -2.69 13.82
CA HIS A 664 1.64 -3.90 14.50
C HIS A 664 2.41 -4.20 15.79
N GLY A 665 3.61 -3.65 15.97
CA GLY A 665 4.44 -3.86 17.16
C GLY A 665 5.15 -5.22 17.24
N LEU A 666 4.77 -6.19 16.40
CA LEU A 666 5.46 -7.48 16.28
C LEU A 666 6.87 -7.35 15.66
N GLY A 667 7.83 -8.12 16.18
CA GLY A 667 9.20 -8.18 15.66
C GLY A 667 10.04 -6.95 16.00
N LEU A 668 10.88 -6.50 15.06
CA LEU A 668 11.80 -5.38 15.28
C LEU A 668 11.05 -4.04 15.38
N SER A 669 11.24 -3.31 16.48
CA SER A 669 10.87 -1.90 16.58
C SER A 669 11.97 -1.03 15.95
N GLN A 670 11.67 -0.26 14.92
CA GLN A 670 12.66 0.60 14.25
C GLN A 670 13.23 1.66 15.21
N TRP A 671 12.37 2.37 15.93
CA TRP A 671 12.80 3.35 16.94
C TRP A 671 13.49 2.68 18.14
N GLY A 672 13.07 1.47 18.51
CA GLY A 672 13.72 0.69 19.55
C GLY A 672 15.13 0.26 19.16
N ALA A 673 15.33 -0.21 17.93
CA ALA A 673 16.63 -0.53 17.36
C ALA A 673 17.56 0.70 17.32
N LYS A 674 17.02 1.87 16.95
CA LYS A 674 17.75 3.14 17.04
C LYS A 674 18.17 3.45 18.47
N GLY A 675 17.26 3.34 19.44
CA GLY A 675 17.57 3.58 20.85
C GLY A 675 18.67 2.66 21.39
N MET A 676 18.58 1.35 21.10
CA MET A 676 19.64 0.40 21.46
C MET A 676 20.97 0.73 20.77
N ALA A 677 20.97 1.08 19.48
CA ALA A 677 22.19 1.44 18.78
C ALA A 677 22.86 2.70 19.37
N ASP A 678 22.07 3.66 19.86
CA ASP A 678 22.58 4.85 20.53
C ASP A 678 23.13 4.55 21.94
N GLU A 679 22.64 3.50 22.59
CA GLU A 679 23.18 2.97 23.85
C GLU A 679 24.44 2.09 23.65
N GLY A 680 24.87 1.88 22.40
CA GLY A 680 26.11 1.18 22.06
C GLY A 680 25.95 -0.31 21.75
N TYR A 681 24.72 -0.82 21.62
CA TYR A 681 24.49 -2.18 21.16
C TYR A 681 24.79 -2.32 19.67
N ASP A 682 25.42 -3.44 19.28
CA ASP A 682 25.63 -3.76 17.88
C ASP A 682 24.37 -4.34 17.21
N TYR A 683 24.35 -4.38 15.87
CA TYR A 683 23.19 -4.86 15.13
C TYR A 683 22.82 -6.32 15.43
N LYS A 684 23.77 -7.18 15.84
CA LYS A 684 23.50 -8.58 16.15
C LYS A 684 22.75 -8.69 17.47
N GLN A 685 23.20 -7.94 18.49
CA GLN A 685 22.53 -7.84 19.78
C GLN A 685 21.12 -7.26 19.62
N ILE A 686 20.97 -6.22 18.80
CA ILE A 686 19.66 -5.64 18.46
C ILE A 686 18.75 -6.72 17.86
N LEU A 687 19.19 -7.42 16.81
CA LEU A 687 18.36 -8.44 16.16
C LEU A 687 18.02 -9.61 17.09
N GLN A 688 18.97 -10.08 17.90
CA GLN A 688 18.75 -11.16 18.87
C GLN A 688 17.77 -10.78 19.98
N HIS A 689 17.68 -9.49 20.32
CA HIS A 689 16.69 -8.98 21.26
C HIS A 689 15.26 -9.10 20.73
N TYR A 690 15.04 -8.72 19.46
CA TYR A 690 13.71 -8.71 18.84
C TYR A 690 13.29 -10.06 18.24
N TYR A 691 14.23 -10.85 17.75
CA TYR A 691 13.97 -12.14 17.09
C TYR A 691 14.55 -13.29 17.91
N ARG A 692 13.71 -13.89 18.75
CA ARG A 692 14.12 -14.96 19.66
C ARG A 692 14.43 -16.24 18.89
N ASN A 693 15.36 -17.03 19.40
CA ASN A 693 15.74 -18.33 18.82
C ASN A 693 16.19 -18.23 17.36
N THR A 694 16.80 -17.10 16.98
CA THR A 694 17.40 -16.91 15.66
C THR A 694 18.90 -16.89 15.72
N THR A 695 19.51 -17.31 14.62
CA THR A 695 20.93 -17.13 14.34
C THR A 695 21.08 -16.22 13.13
N ILE A 696 22.10 -15.36 13.13
CA ILE A 696 22.48 -14.58 11.96
C ILE A 696 23.49 -15.40 11.18
N VAL A 697 23.14 -15.76 9.95
CA VAL A 697 23.98 -16.57 9.05
C VAL A 697 24.24 -15.76 7.80
N LYS A 698 25.44 -15.92 7.23
CA LYS A 698 25.77 -15.39 5.91
C LYS A 698 25.42 -16.43 4.86
N ASP A 699 24.52 -16.07 3.97
CA ASP A 699 24.12 -16.81 2.77
C ASP A 699 25.30 -17.01 1.80
#